data_AF-A0A317YBT7-F1
#
_entry.id   AF-A0A317YBT7-F1
#
_cell.length_a   1.000
_cell.length_b   1.000
_cell.length_c   1.000
_cell.angle_alpha   90.00
_cell.angle_beta   90.00
_cell.angle_gamma   90.00
#
_symmetry.space_group_name_H-M   'P 1'
#
loop_
_entity.id
_entity.type
_entity.pdbx_description
1 polymer ?
#
loop_
_entity_poly.entity_id
_entity_poly.type
_entity_poly.pdbx_seq_one_letter_code
_entity_poly.pdbx_strand_id
1 'polypeptide(L)'
;MRSATSILLVATISVGRAPHQPGNHQLDLLASHVCGVCLFQHFGGSTGYDHDDGGGREALDSVFADIVGAEAAIVRPQFFSGTHAIACALFALLRPGHELLAVAGPPYDTLEEVIGIRGSANVGSLKDFGVTYREVPLVADGGLDWDALACSIRPETGCAFIQRSCGYSWRKSLSVADIHKAIGLIKARLLCFMQNPNCMVMVDNCYGEFVEISEPAMVGADLIAGSLIKNPGGTIAPCGGYVAGKEHLVEAAAARLSAPGLGVEFGSTPGHVMRALFQGLFLGPQMVGEAVKGGLLIAEVMSAKGYKVEPLPRVPRHDIVQSRALYVSHNILLNTIFLTAAKIGVDPSGCVELAKHVRLNNPNLVLSGLMIIGMLDYSSTPKNFKALANCREDVCKELGIPEEQLELFVDMSSDFEQTIEMGSTNSLAELYVINGQYEKALSLYAELLKPEVFEFIEKYNMYDAIHDKIVNLMIVDNKRTVHLRTQHRDIILPYEVVEQLLHTSKKCDKRYLLHLYLHALFEIDIHAGKDFHDMQVELYADYETRMLLPFLLTSQHYRLDKAVEFVTEQHDDELWEELIRQCLQKPEMVGNLLEHTVGNLDPLYIVSLVPDGLEIPRLQDRLVKIVTDYRTETSL
;
A
#
# COMPACT_ATOMS: atom_id res chain seq x y z
N MET A 1 -24.88 14.77 -14.02
CA MET A 1 -24.33 14.99 -12.65
C MET A 1 -24.64 13.76 -11.81
N ARG A 2 -23.68 12.84 -11.61
CA ARG A 2 -23.70 11.91 -10.48
C ARG A 2 -22.52 12.31 -9.60
N SER A 3 -22.82 12.80 -8.40
CA SER A 3 -21.90 13.46 -7.47
C SER A 3 -21.66 12.61 -6.22
N ALA A 4 -21.34 11.33 -6.37
CA ALA A 4 -21.25 10.44 -5.22
C ALA A 4 -19.92 9.67 -5.21
N THR A 5 -19.07 10.03 -4.25
CA THR A 5 -18.01 9.18 -3.72
C THR A 5 -18.59 7.79 -3.47
N SER A 6 -17.94 6.72 -3.89
CA SER A 6 -18.43 5.34 -3.65
C SER A 6 -17.45 4.59 -2.75
N ILE A 7 -17.96 3.85 -1.77
CA ILE A 7 -17.23 3.09 -0.75
C ILE A 7 -17.46 1.59 -0.98
N LEU A 8 -16.38 0.84 -1.15
CA LEU A 8 -16.36 -0.60 -1.33
C LEU A 8 -15.99 -1.29 0.00
N LEU A 9 -16.64 -2.43 0.33
CA LEU A 9 -16.26 -3.25 1.48
C LEU A 9 -15.22 -4.31 1.06
N VAL A 10 -14.09 -4.38 1.78
CA VAL A 10 -13.08 -5.41 1.60
C VAL A 10 -13.27 -6.52 2.65
N ALA A 11 -13.48 -7.75 2.18
CA ALA A 11 -13.64 -8.93 3.03
C ALA A 11 -12.67 -10.03 2.59
N THR A 12 -11.84 -10.51 3.53
CA THR A 12 -10.81 -11.54 3.31
C THR A 12 -11.33 -12.93 3.67
N ILE A 13 -10.91 -13.95 2.92
CA ILE A 13 -11.11 -15.37 3.26
C ILE A 13 -9.73 -16.05 3.23
N SER A 14 -9.37 -16.72 4.33
CA SER A 14 -8.10 -17.45 4.46
C SER A 14 -8.22 -18.82 3.79
N VAL A 15 -7.34 -19.15 2.84
CA VAL A 15 -7.32 -20.45 2.14
C VAL A 15 -5.91 -21.03 2.14
N GLY A 16 -5.76 -22.26 2.64
CA GLY A 16 -4.50 -23.00 2.69
C GLY A 16 -4.08 -23.58 1.33
N ARG A 17 -2.75 -23.79 1.17
CA ARG A 17 -2.06 -24.24 -0.05
C ARG A 17 -2.55 -25.60 -0.57
N ALA A 18 -2.67 -25.72 -1.90
CA ALA A 18 -2.78 -26.98 -2.63
C ALA A 18 -1.63 -27.12 -3.68
N PRO A 19 -1.22 -28.34 -4.06
CA PRO A 19 0.02 -28.59 -4.79
C PRO A 19 -0.12 -28.71 -6.33
N HIS A 20 0.93 -28.22 -7.01
CA HIS A 20 1.53 -28.49 -8.33
C HIS A 20 0.78 -29.07 -9.57
N GLN A 21 1.13 -28.43 -10.72
CA GLN A 21 1.10 -28.83 -12.16
C GLN A 21 -0.18 -28.61 -13.00
N PRO A 22 -0.11 -28.50 -14.36
CA PRO A 22 1.03 -28.30 -15.29
C PRO A 22 0.88 -27.02 -16.15
N GLY A 23 1.97 -26.44 -16.66
CA GLY A 23 1.85 -25.35 -17.64
C GLY A 23 3.20 -24.90 -18.18
N ASN A 24 3.75 -25.61 -19.17
CA ASN A 24 5.08 -25.32 -19.71
C ASN A 24 5.13 -24.91 -21.19
N HIS A 25 4.12 -25.17 -22.02
CA HIS A 25 4.33 -24.99 -23.47
C HIS A 25 4.42 -23.52 -23.94
N GLN A 26 3.56 -22.64 -23.41
CA GLN A 26 3.55 -21.22 -23.78
C GLN A 26 4.70 -20.45 -23.12
N LEU A 27 5.10 -20.86 -21.90
CA LEU A 27 6.30 -20.38 -21.22
C LEU A 27 7.58 -20.78 -21.97
N ASP A 28 7.68 -22.02 -22.45
CA ASP A 28 8.83 -22.48 -23.23
C ASP A 28 8.92 -21.76 -24.59
N LEU A 29 7.78 -21.51 -25.26
CA LEU A 29 7.72 -20.74 -26.52
C LEU A 29 8.06 -19.26 -26.32
N LEU A 30 7.47 -18.59 -25.31
CA LEU A 30 7.80 -17.19 -25.00
C LEU A 30 9.25 -17.05 -24.54
N ALA A 31 9.73 -17.95 -23.67
CA ALA A 31 11.12 -17.93 -23.25
C ALA A 31 12.07 -18.13 -24.43
N SER A 32 11.74 -19.03 -25.36
CA SER A 32 12.55 -19.22 -26.58
C SER A 32 12.55 -17.98 -27.49
N HIS A 33 11.44 -17.26 -27.63
CA HIS A 33 11.37 -16.08 -28.50
C HIS A 33 12.01 -14.85 -27.85
N VAL A 34 11.68 -14.59 -26.58
CA VAL A 34 12.29 -13.48 -25.82
C VAL A 34 13.80 -13.70 -25.69
N CYS A 35 14.27 -14.90 -25.34
CA CYS A 35 15.71 -15.18 -25.26
C CYS A 35 16.39 -15.28 -26.64
N GLY A 36 15.65 -15.54 -27.71
CA GLY A 36 16.18 -15.60 -29.08
C GLY A 36 16.42 -14.23 -29.70
N VAL A 37 15.64 -13.22 -29.31
CA VAL A 37 15.69 -11.87 -29.90
C VAL A 37 16.28 -10.83 -28.94
N CYS A 38 16.06 -10.97 -27.63
CA CYS A 38 16.49 -9.97 -26.66
C CYS A 38 17.98 -10.05 -26.33
N LEU A 39 18.71 -8.97 -26.62
CA LEU A 39 20.12 -8.80 -26.30
C LEU A 39 20.30 -7.72 -25.23
N PHE A 40 21.42 -7.73 -24.51
CA PHE A 40 21.72 -6.74 -23.46
C PHE A 40 21.58 -5.28 -23.95
N GLN A 41 21.93 -5.00 -25.20
CA GLN A 41 21.82 -3.67 -25.81
C GLN A 41 20.36 -3.17 -25.94
N HIS A 42 19.37 -4.06 -26.03
CA HIS A 42 17.94 -3.69 -26.10
C HIS A 42 17.41 -3.07 -24.80
N PHE A 43 18.19 -3.11 -23.72
CA PHE A 43 17.87 -2.44 -22.45
C PHE A 43 18.47 -1.04 -22.33
N GLY A 44 19.27 -0.59 -23.30
CA GLY A 44 19.98 0.69 -23.25
C GLY A 44 19.06 1.91 -23.13
N GLY A 45 17.84 1.79 -23.65
CA GLY A 45 16.86 2.87 -23.69
C GLY A 45 17.35 4.09 -24.46
N SER A 46 16.57 5.15 -24.41
CA SER A 46 16.78 6.30 -25.28
C SER A 46 16.26 7.62 -24.71
N THR A 47 16.73 8.71 -25.31
CA THR A 47 16.32 10.09 -24.97
C THR A 47 16.06 10.90 -26.24
N GLY A 48 15.36 12.03 -26.11
CA GLY A 48 15.04 12.91 -27.24
C GLY A 48 14.14 12.23 -28.29
N TYR A 49 14.50 12.38 -29.57
CA TYR A 49 13.78 11.82 -30.72
C TYR A 49 13.97 10.33 -30.93
N ASP A 50 14.96 9.73 -30.26
CA ASP A 50 15.16 8.29 -30.25
C ASP A 50 15.84 7.68 -31.48
N HIS A 51 16.94 8.29 -31.95
CA HIS A 51 17.71 7.75 -33.08
C HIS A 51 18.80 6.73 -32.67
N ASP A 52 18.95 6.42 -31.37
CA ASP A 52 20.06 5.63 -30.80
C ASP A 52 19.58 4.66 -29.67
N ASP A 53 18.37 4.07 -29.72
CA ASP A 53 17.91 3.10 -28.68
C ASP A 53 18.56 1.70 -28.76
N GLY A 54 19.51 1.49 -29.68
CA GLY A 54 20.11 0.19 -29.91
C GLY A 54 19.13 -0.87 -30.42
N GLY A 55 17.98 -0.46 -30.98
CA GLY A 55 16.93 -1.33 -31.53
C GLY A 55 16.00 -1.96 -30.49
N GLY A 56 16.00 -1.44 -29.26
CA GLY A 56 15.25 -2.03 -28.16
C GLY A 56 13.74 -2.02 -28.36
N ARG A 57 13.17 -0.92 -28.90
CA ARG A 57 11.72 -0.79 -29.10
C ARG A 57 11.24 -1.65 -30.26
N GLU A 58 11.97 -1.65 -31.37
CA GLU A 58 11.68 -2.48 -32.54
C GLU A 58 11.75 -3.97 -32.18
N ALA A 59 12.72 -4.35 -31.34
CA ALA A 59 12.79 -5.71 -30.81
C ALA A 59 11.58 -6.04 -29.93
N LEU A 60 11.13 -5.12 -29.07
CA LEU A 60 9.94 -5.35 -28.22
C LEU A 60 8.67 -5.49 -29.08
N ASP A 61 8.51 -4.64 -30.08
CA ASP A 61 7.39 -4.68 -31.03
C ASP A 61 7.37 -5.99 -31.81
N SER A 62 8.51 -6.38 -32.38
CA SER A 62 8.64 -7.64 -33.12
C SER A 62 8.30 -8.84 -32.24
N VAL A 63 8.88 -8.91 -31.04
CA VAL A 63 8.61 -10.00 -30.09
C VAL A 63 7.13 -10.06 -29.72
N PHE A 64 6.51 -8.90 -29.46
CA PHE A 64 5.10 -8.87 -29.10
C PHE A 64 4.19 -9.26 -30.27
N ALA A 65 4.48 -8.77 -31.49
CA ALA A 65 3.75 -9.12 -32.70
C ALA A 65 3.78 -10.63 -32.96
N ASP A 66 4.96 -11.24 -32.83
CA ASP A 66 5.14 -12.69 -32.99
C ASP A 66 4.32 -13.48 -31.96
N ILE A 67 4.36 -13.07 -30.69
CA ILE A 67 3.65 -13.75 -29.60
C ILE A 67 2.14 -13.75 -29.81
N VAL A 68 1.57 -12.63 -30.26
CA VAL A 68 0.12 -12.49 -30.48
C VAL A 68 -0.31 -12.90 -31.89
N GLY A 69 0.64 -13.27 -32.77
CA GLY A 69 0.42 -13.66 -34.15
C GLY A 69 -0.12 -12.53 -35.02
N ALA A 70 0.42 -11.32 -34.83
CA ALA A 70 0.14 -10.14 -35.63
C ALA A 70 1.23 -9.90 -36.69
N GLU A 71 0.92 -9.11 -37.73
CA GLU A 71 1.91 -8.68 -38.72
C GLU A 71 2.87 -7.64 -38.12
N ALA A 72 2.35 -6.75 -37.28
CA ALA A 72 3.12 -5.75 -36.56
C ALA A 72 2.50 -5.46 -35.17
N ALA A 73 3.29 -4.81 -34.31
CA ALA A 73 2.82 -4.27 -33.05
C ALA A 73 3.51 -2.94 -32.74
N ILE A 74 2.87 -2.15 -31.87
CA ILE A 74 3.46 -0.98 -31.21
C ILE A 74 3.21 -1.12 -29.71
N VAL A 75 4.29 -1.29 -28.95
CA VAL A 75 4.29 -1.48 -27.49
C VAL A 75 5.03 -0.34 -26.84
N ARG A 76 4.31 0.54 -26.14
CA ARG A 76 4.87 1.85 -25.75
C ARG A 76 4.39 2.30 -24.36
N PRO A 77 5.28 2.91 -23.55
CA PRO A 77 4.87 3.59 -22.30
C PRO A 77 4.06 4.86 -22.56
N GLN A 78 4.13 5.45 -23.76
CA GLN A 78 3.35 6.63 -24.16
C GLN A 78 1.85 6.34 -24.22
N PHE A 79 1.44 5.08 -24.31
CA PHE A 79 0.05 4.71 -24.03
C PHE A 79 -0.21 4.77 -22.53
N PHE A 80 -0.82 5.86 -22.06
CA PHE A 80 -1.14 6.05 -20.64
C PHE A 80 -2.03 4.97 -20.02
N SER A 81 -2.83 4.27 -20.82
CA SER A 81 -3.73 3.20 -20.36
C SER A 81 -4.16 2.30 -21.52
N GLY A 82 -4.81 1.16 -21.20
CA GLY A 82 -5.49 0.34 -22.21
C GLY A 82 -6.57 1.12 -22.97
N THR A 83 -7.33 1.98 -22.29
CA THR A 83 -8.33 2.86 -22.92
C THR A 83 -7.68 3.77 -23.95
N HIS A 84 -6.49 4.33 -23.66
CA HIS A 84 -5.77 5.16 -24.63
C HIS A 84 -5.34 4.36 -25.86
N ALA A 85 -4.80 3.14 -25.68
CA ALA A 85 -4.42 2.27 -26.80
C ALA A 85 -5.62 1.90 -27.68
N ILE A 86 -6.75 1.54 -27.06
CA ILE A 86 -8.00 1.25 -27.77
C ILE A 86 -8.51 2.48 -28.50
N ALA A 87 -8.46 3.68 -27.89
CA ALA A 87 -8.84 4.92 -28.55
C ALA A 87 -7.96 5.19 -29.78
N CYS A 88 -6.64 5.07 -29.67
CA CYS A 88 -5.73 5.23 -30.82
C CYS A 88 -6.08 4.26 -31.95
N ALA A 89 -6.36 2.99 -31.64
CA ALA A 89 -6.79 2.00 -32.62
C ALA A 89 -8.15 2.38 -33.26
N LEU A 90 -9.16 2.77 -32.48
CA LEU A 90 -10.46 3.16 -33.02
C LEU A 90 -10.37 4.39 -33.93
N PHE A 91 -9.61 5.42 -33.54
CA PHE A 91 -9.35 6.60 -34.37
C PHE A 91 -8.50 6.28 -35.60
N ALA A 92 -7.65 5.26 -35.55
CA ALA A 92 -6.91 4.78 -36.72
C ALA A 92 -7.85 4.15 -37.76
N LEU A 93 -8.84 3.35 -37.30
CA LEU A 93 -9.78 2.62 -38.15
C LEU A 93 -10.94 3.47 -38.68
N LEU A 94 -11.44 4.41 -37.88
CA LEU A 94 -12.68 5.13 -38.18
C LEU A 94 -12.43 6.50 -38.81
N ARG A 95 -13.34 6.92 -39.69
CA ARG A 95 -13.34 8.22 -40.37
C ARG A 95 -14.75 8.82 -40.33
N PRO A 96 -14.91 10.14 -40.56
CA PRO A 96 -16.22 10.77 -40.60
C PRO A 96 -17.19 10.05 -41.56
N GLY A 97 -18.41 9.77 -41.10
CA GLY A 97 -19.41 9.01 -41.84
C GLY A 97 -19.38 7.50 -41.61
N HIS A 98 -18.36 6.96 -40.94
CA HIS A 98 -18.36 5.56 -40.51
C HIS A 98 -19.27 5.31 -39.29
N GLU A 99 -19.75 4.08 -39.16
CA GLU A 99 -20.41 3.54 -37.97
C GLU A 99 -19.44 2.59 -37.23
N LEU A 100 -19.35 2.75 -35.90
CA LEU A 100 -18.76 1.80 -34.95
C LEU A 100 -19.86 0.89 -34.42
N LEU A 101 -19.72 -0.42 -34.64
CA LEU A 101 -20.64 -1.44 -34.15
C LEU A 101 -20.02 -2.22 -32.99
N ALA A 102 -20.55 -2.09 -31.78
CA ALA A 102 -20.17 -2.94 -30.65
C ALA A 102 -20.90 -4.29 -30.74
N VAL A 103 -20.13 -5.38 -30.85
CA VAL A 103 -20.64 -6.74 -31.13
C VAL A 103 -21.08 -7.46 -29.85
N ALA A 104 -20.47 -7.13 -28.71
CA ALA A 104 -20.64 -7.83 -27.44
C ALA A 104 -21.43 -6.99 -26.41
N GLY A 105 -22.48 -6.30 -26.85
CA GLY A 105 -23.23 -5.35 -26.05
C GLY A 105 -22.48 -4.03 -25.80
N PRO A 106 -22.89 -3.24 -24.80
CA PRO A 106 -22.25 -1.96 -24.50
C PRO A 106 -20.81 -2.18 -24.00
N PRO A 107 -19.86 -1.32 -24.42
CA PRO A 107 -18.49 -1.38 -23.95
C PRO A 107 -18.39 -0.92 -22.49
N TYR A 108 -17.21 -1.13 -21.90
CA TYR A 108 -16.92 -0.63 -20.56
C TYR A 108 -16.96 0.90 -20.46
N ASP A 109 -17.27 1.37 -19.26
CA ASP A 109 -17.62 2.74 -18.91
C ASP A 109 -16.69 3.85 -19.44
N THR A 110 -15.38 3.68 -19.38
CA THR A 110 -14.45 4.74 -19.85
C THR A 110 -14.46 4.89 -21.38
N LEU A 111 -14.84 3.85 -22.12
CA LEU A 111 -14.94 3.92 -23.58
C LEU A 111 -16.17 4.71 -24.04
N GLU A 112 -17.19 4.86 -23.19
CA GLU A 112 -18.40 5.65 -23.48
C GLU A 112 -18.07 7.12 -23.85
N GLU A 113 -17.05 7.70 -23.21
CA GLU A 113 -16.58 9.06 -23.47
C GLU A 113 -15.74 9.16 -24.75
N VAL A 114 -14.92 8.14 -25.03
CA VAL A 114 -14.18 8.03 -26.30
C VAL A 114 -15.14 7.96 -27.48
N ILE A 115 -16.24 7.22 -27.33
CA ILE A 115 -17.29 7.11 -28.35
C ILE A 115 -18.13 8.39 -28.43
N GLY A 116 -18.39 9.05 -27.30
CA GLY A 116 -19.24 10.24 -27.23
C GLY A 116 -20.71 9.94 -26.91
N ILE A 117 -20.98 8.82 -26.23
CA ILE A 117 -22.30 8.46 -25.68
C ILE A 117 -22.47 8.90 -24.22
N ARG A 118 -21.37 9.19 -23.52
CA ARG A 118 -21.32 9.84 -22.20
C ARG A 118 -20.36 11.04 -22.26
N GLY A 119 -20.60 12.05 -21.42
CA GLY A 119 -19.71 13.22 -21.27
C GLY A 119 -20.21 14.51 -21.93
N SER A 120 -19.34 15.52 -21.97
CA SER A 120 -19.62 16.83 -22.58
C SER A 120 -19.37 16.81 -24.09
N ALA A 121 -20.18 17.54 -24.85
CA ALA A 121 -19.96 17.67 -26.30
C ALA A 121 -18.66 18.42 -26.63
N ASN A 122 -18.08 18.15 -27.80
CA ASN A 122 -16.88 18.81 -28.33
C ASN A 122 -15.58 18.56 -27.53
N VAL A 123 -15.43 17.35 -26.96
CA VAL A 123 -14.19 16.91 -26.29
C VAL A 123 -13.26 16.14 -27.22
N GLY A 124 -13.67 15.93 -28.49
CA GLY A 124 -12.91 15.19 -29.48
C GLY A 124 -13.21 13.70 -29.49
N SER A 125 -14.43 13.33 -29.11
CA SER A 125 -14.94 11.95 -29.19
C SER A 125 -15.14 11.49 -30.64
N LEU A 126 -15.28 10.18 -30.88
CA LEU A 126 -15.58 9.65 -32.21
C LEU A 126 -16.83 10.30 -32.82
N LYS A 127 -17.86 10.53 -32.01
CA LYS A 127 -19.09 11.23 -32.43
C LYS A 127 -18.86 12.68 -32.84
N ASP A 128 -17.96 13.40 -32.16
CA ASP A 128 -17.57 14.77 -32.55
C ASP A 128 -16.89 14.79 -33.94
N PHE A 129 -16.24 13.69 -34.32
CA PHE A 129 -15.65 13.49 -35.66
C PHE A 129 -16.64 12.85 -36.67
N GLY A 130 -17.94 12.80 -36.37
CA GLY A 130 -18.97 12.33 -37.30
C GLY A 130 -19.04 10.81 -37.45
N VAL A 131 -18.53 10.06 -36.46
CA VAL A 131 -18.71 8.60 -36.39
C VAL A 131 -19.99 8.27 -35.63
N THR A 132 -20.83 7.39 -36.18
CA THR A 132 -22.04 6.91 -35.50
C THR A 132 -21.74 5.65 -34.69
N TYR A 133 -22.60 5.32 -33.72
CA TYR A 133 -22.40 4.19 -32.81
C TYR A 133 -23.68 3.35 -32.71
N ARG A 134 -23.51 2.03 -32.67
CA ARG A 134 -24.58 1.06 -32.47
C ARG A 134 -24.08 -0.18 -31.74
N GLU A 135 -25.00 -0.90 -31.11
CA GLU A 135 -24.75 -2.14 -30.39
C GLU A 135 -25.54 -3.30 -31.00
N VAL A 136 -24.95 -4.49 -30.97
CA VAL A 136 -25.69 -5.75 -31.12
C VAL A 136 -26.13 -6.19 -29.72
N PRO A 137 -27.44 -6.48 -29.51
CA PRO A 137 -27.92 -6.94 -28.21
C PRO A 137 -27.30 -8.29 -27.86
N LEU A 138 -27.13 -8.53 -26.56
CA LEU A 138 -26.75 -9.85 -26.04
C LEU A 138 -28.00 -10.70 -25.85
N VAL A 139 -27.86 -12.02 -26.00
CA VAL A 139 -28.92 -12.96 -25.63
C VAL A 139 -29.08 -13.03 -24.10
N ALA A 140 -30.20 -13.59 -23.63
CA ALA A 140 -30.60 -13.57 -22.22
C ALA A 140 -29.58 -14.20 -21.24
N ASP A 141 -28.70 -15.10 -21.71
CA ASP A 141 -27.63 -15.72 -20.92
C ASP A 141 -26.32 -14.91 -20.93
N GLY A 142 -26.32 -13.72 -21.56
CA GLY A 142 -25.16 -12.84 -21.72
C GLY A 142 -24.25 -13.19 -22.90
N GLY A 143 -24.56 -14.23 -23.66
CA GLY A 143 -23.82 -14.58 -24.87
C GLY A 143 -24.07 -13.63 -26.06
N LEU A 144 -23.30 -13.82 -27.13
CA LEU A 144 -23.52 -13.12 -28.40
C LEU A 144 -24.82 -13.59 -29.07
N ASP A 145 -25.60 -12.65 -29.58
CA ASP A 145 -26.71 -12.94 -30.48
C ASP A 145 -26.17 -13.18 -31.90
N TRP A 146 -25.94 -14.46 -32.22
CA TRP A 146 -25.35 -14.88 -33.51
C TRP A 146 -26.23 -14.53 -34.71
N ASP A 147 -27.55 -14.61 -34.55
CA ASP A 147 -28.50 -14.32 -35.64
C ASP A 147 -28.58 -12.81 -35.88
N ALA A 148 -28.63 -12.00 -34.82
CA ALA A 148 -28.56 -10.55 -34.94
C ALA A 148 -27.23 -10.09 -35.53
N LEU A 149 -26.10 -10.67 -35.08
CA LEU A 149 -24.76 -10.34 -35.58
C LEU A 149 -24.65 -10.60 -37.08
N ALA A 150 -25.15 -11.74 -37.57
CA ALA A 150 -25.10 -12.11 -38.99
C ALA A 150 -25.79 -11.08 -39.92
N CYS A 151 -26.75 -10.31 -39.40
CA CYS A 151 -27.47 -9.26 -40.15
C CYS A 151 -27.10 -7.83 -39.72
N SER A 152 -26.11 -7.67 -38.83
CA SER A 152 -25.85 -6.37 -38.19
C SER A 152 -24.94 -5.43 -38.99
N ILE A 153 -24.14 -5.92 -39.94
CA ILE A 153 -23.21 -5.10 -40.72
C ILE A 153 -23.96 -4.29 -41.79
N ARG A 154 -23.71 -2.99 -41.84
CA ARG A 154 -24.29 -2.05 -42.82
C ARG A 154 -23.21 -1.51 -43.75
N PRO A 155 -23.58 -0.87 -44.89
CA PRO A 155 -22.60 -0.22 -45.77
C PRO A 155 -21.68 0.78 -45.06
N GLU A 156 -22.22 1.51 -44.08
CA GLU A 156 -21.49 2.50 -43.29
C GLU A 156 -20.71 1.90 -42.10
N THR A 157 -20.90 0.63 -41.74
CA THR A 157 -20.18 0.00 -40.63
C THR A 157 -18.71 -0.14 -40.96
N GLY A 158 -17.90 0.79 -40.45
CA GLY A 158 -16.47 0.87 -40.70
C GLY A 158 -15.67 -0.04 -39.77
N CYS A 159 -16.12 -0.21 -38.53
CA CYS A 159 -15.45 -1.05 -37.54
C CYS A 159 -16.47 -1.83 -36.69
N ALA A 160 -16.27 -3.13 -36.59
CA ALA A 160 -16.90 -4.00 -35.60
C ALA A 160 -15.96 -4.16 -34.40
N PHE A 161 -16.40 -3.68 -33.24
CA PHE A 161 -15.65 -3.71 -32.00
C PHE A 161 -16.11 -4.88 -31.12
N ILE A 162 -15.16 -5.73 -30.73
CA ILE A 162 -15.39 -6.91 -29.89
C ILE A 162 -14.64 -6.72 -28.57
N GLN A 163 -15.38 -6.68 -27.46
CA GLN A 163 -14.77 -6.70 -26.13
C GLN A 163 -14.67 -8.15 -25.64
N ARG A 164 -13.45 -8.69 -25.58
CA ARG A 164 -13.20 -10.09 -25.18
C ARG A 164 -13.67 -10.34 -23.74
N SER A 165 -13.12 -9.59 -22.79
CA SER A 165 -13.45 -9.71 -21.38
C SER A 165 -14.88 -9.20 -21.10
N CYS A 166 -15.59 -9.88 -20.19
CA CYS A 166 -16.87 -9.40 -19.69
C CYS A 166 -16.76 -8.10 -18.87
N GLY A 167 -15.55 -7.76 -18.40
CA GLY A 167 -15.32 -6.61 -17.54
C GLY A 167 -16.23 -6.68 -16.32
N TYR A 168 -17.07 -5.67 -16.14
CA TYR A 168 -18.01 -5.58 -15.01
C TYR A 168 -19.42 -6.11 -15.33
N SER A 169 -19.67 -6.45 -16.60
CA SER A 169 -20.97 -6.94 -17.04
C SER A 169 -21.16 -8.38 -16.59
N TRP A 170 -22.37 -8.72 -16.14
CA TRP A 170 -22.74 -10.10 -15.79
C TRP A 170 -22.99 -10.91 -17.07
N ARG A 171 -21.91 -11.18 -17.81
CA ARG A 171 -21.89 -12.00 -19.02
C ARG A 171 -20.64 -12.86 -19.06
N LYS A 172 -20.61 -13.83 -19.96
CA LYS A 172 -19.42 -14.63 -20.20
C LYS A 172 -18.40 -13.83 -21.02
N SER A 173 -17.13 -13.97 -20.65
CA SER A 173 -16.01 -13.53 -21.49
C SER A 173 -15.96 -14.41 -22.74
N LEU A 174 -15.63 -13.80 -23.88
CA LEU A 174 -15.63 -14.49 -25.17
C LEU A 174 -14.36 -15.30 -25.32
N SER A 175 -14.51 -16.56 -25.73
CA SER A 175 -13.36 -17.38 -26.12
C SER A 175 -12.77 -16.90 -27.43
N VAL A 176 -11.52 -17.27 -27.71
CA VAL A 176 -10.91 -17.01 -29.03
C VAL A 176 -11.69 -17.72 -30.14
N ALA A 177 -12.32 -18.86 -29.84
CA ALA A 177 -13.20 -19.56 -30.78
C ALA A 177 -14.50 -18.77 -31.07
N ASP A 178 -15.10 -18.13 -30.05
CA ASP A 178 -16.26 -17.25 -30.24
C ASP A 178 -15.88 -16.03 -31.09
N ILE A 179 -14.71 -15.45 -30.82
CA ILE A 179 -14.17 -14.32 -31.59
C ILE A 179 -13.94 -14.73 -33.05
N HIS A 180 -13.34 -15.90 -33.30
CA HIS A 180 -13.14 -16.43 -34.65
C HIS A 180 -14.47 -16.58 -35.39
N LYS A 181 -15.49 -17.16 -34.72
CA LYS A 181 -16.83 -17.31 -35.29
C LYS A 181 -17.48 -15.95 -35.59
N ALA A 182 -17.35 -14.98 -34.68
CA ALA A 182 -17.88 -13.63 -34.85
C ALA A 182 -17.22 -12.93 -36.05
N ILE A 183 -15.88 -12.98 -36.16
CA ILE A 183 -15.13 -12.47 -37.32
C ILE A 183 -15.61 -13.14 -38.60
N GLY A 184 -15.79 -14.46 -38.58
CA GLY A 184 -16.33 -15.23 -39.70
C GLY A 184 -17.67 -14.68 -40.18
N LEU A 185 -18.60 -14.37 -39.27
CA LEU A 185 -19.89 -13.78 -39.61
C LEU A 185 -19.79 -12.33 -40.10
N ILE A 186 -18.93 -11.51 -39.49
CA ILE A 186 -18.72 -10.11 -39.87
C ILE A 186 -18.10 -10.00 -41.27
N LYS A 187 -17.16 -10.89 -41.59
CA LYS A 187 -16.45 -10.93 -42.87
C LYS A 187 -17.16 -11.81 -43.92
N ALA A 188 -18.14 -12.62 -43.52
CA ALA A 188 -18.84 -13.51 -44.44
C ALA A 188 -19.61 -12.68 -45.48
N ARG A 189 -19.32 -12.94 -46.75
CA ARG A 189 -19.97 -12.31 -47.90
C ARG A 189 -21.36 -12.89 -48.20
N LEU A 190 -21.82 -13.83 -47.39
CA LEU A 190 -22.93 -14.73 -47.67
C LEU A 190 -24.15 -14.31 -46.86
N LEU A 191 -24.97 -13.44 -47.46
CA LEU A 191 -26.45 -13.50 -47.50
C LEU A 191 -27.08 -12.17 -47.95
N CYS A 192 -26.35 -11.05 -47.87
CA CYS A 192 -26.90 -9.73 -48.19
C CYS A 192 -25.91 -8.91 -49.04
N PHE A 193 -26.28 -8.55 -50.28
CA PHE A 193 -25.48 -7.72 -51.20
C PHE A 193 -25.21 -6.29 -50.68
N MET A 194 -25.66 -5.96 -49.47
CA MET A 194 -25.55 -4.64 -48.84
C MET A 194 -24.58 -4.58 -47.64
N GLN A 195 -23.87 -5.67 -47.31
CA GLN A 195 -22.88 -5.64 -46.21
C GLN A 195 -21.56 -5.02 -46.67
N ASN A 196 -20.91 -4.23 -45.80
CA ASN A 196 -19.57 -3.70 -46.07
C ASN A 196 -18.52 -4.82 -45.96
N PRO A 197 -17.95 -5.32 -47.08
CA PRO A 197 -16.94 -6.39 -47.03
C PRO A 197 -15.61 -5.92 -46.44
N ASN A 198 -15.42 -4.60 -46.32
CA ASN A 198 -14.21 -3.97 -45.80
C ASN A 198 -14.38 -3.57 -44.31
N CYS A 199 -15.46 -4.00 -43.64
CA CYS A 199 -15.64 -3.75 -42.21
C CYS A 199 -14.45 -4.31 -41.44
N MET A 200 -13.73 -3.47 -40.71
CA MET A 200 -12.57 -3.86 -39.91
C MET A 200 -13.03 -4.42 -38.56
N VAL A 201 -12.28 -5.37 -37.99
CA VAL A 201 -12.54 -5.93 -36.67
C VAL A 201 -11.46 -5.51 -35.70
N MET A 202 -11.88 -4.79 -34.66
CA MET A 202 -11.04 -4.40 -33.53
C MET A 202 -11.43 -5.22 -32.30
N VAL A 203 -10.46 -5.86 -31.66
CA VAL A 203 -10.68 -6.59 -30.41
C VAL A 203 -10.01 -5.87 -29.25
N ASP A 204 -10.79 -5.46 -28.26
CA ASP A 204 -10.24 -5.15 -26.93
C ASP A 204 -9.88 -6.48 -26.25
N ASN A 205 -8.57 -6.72 -26.15
CA ASN A 205 -8.02 -7.99 -25.68
C ASN A 205 -7.64 -7.95 -24.20
N CYS A 206 -7.93 -6.86 -23.50
CA CYS A 206 -7.63 -6.70 -22.08
C CYS A 206 -8.07 -7.91 -21.25
N TYR A 207 -7.19 -8.36 -20.35
CA TYR A 207 -7.37 -9.48 -19.42
C TYR A 207 -7.36 -10.87 -20.07
N GLY A 208 -7.42 -10.96 -21.39
CA GLY A 208 -7.43 -12.22 -22.14
C GLY A 208 -6.04 -12.69 -22.57
N GLU A 209 -5.04 -11.80 -22.51
CA GLU A 209 -3.70 -12.11 -22.99
C GLU A 209 -3.10 -13.28 -22.21
N PHE A 210 -2.57 -14.29 -22.92
CA PHE A 210 -1.94 -15.50 -22.38
C PHE A 210 -2.85 -16.45 -21.60
N VAL A 211 -4.17 -16.24 -21.60
CA VAL A 211 -5.13 -17.16 -20.97
C VAL A 211 -5.40 -18.37 -21.87
N GLU A 212 -5.40 -18.15 -23.18
CA GLU A 212 -5.56 -19.19 -24.20
C GLU A 212 -4.27 -19.34 -25.03
N ILE A 213 -4.14 -20.45 -25.74
CA ILE A 213 -2.97 -20.73 -26.60
C ILE A 213 -2.95 -19.92 -27.91
N SER A 214 -4.02 -19.19 -28.19
CA SER A 214 -4.18 -18.36 -29.38
C SER A 214 -4.70 -16.98 -28.97
N GLU A 215 -4.40 -15.97 -29.77
CA GLU A 215 -4.86 -14.60 -29.56
C GLU A 215 -5.77 -14.14 -30.71
N PRO A 216 -6.59 -13.10 -30.54
CA PRO A 216 -7.56 -12.71 -31.56
C PRO A 216 -6.96 -12.34 -32.93
N ALA A 217 -5.73 -11.83 -32.98
CA ALA A 217 -5.03 -11.54 -34.24
C ALA A 217 -4.81 -12.82 -35.07
N MET A 218 -4.48 -13.95 -34.42
CA MET A 218 -4.30 -15.26 -35.08
C MET A 218 -5.56 -15.79 -35.74
N VAL A 219 -6.75 -15.33 -35.31
CA VAL A 219 -8.04 -15.81 -35.79
C VAL A 219 -8.79 -14.79 -36.67
N GLY A 220 -8.10 -13.73 -37.08
CA GLY A 220 -8.57 -12.79 -38.12
C GLY A 220 -8.99 -11.41 -37.62
N ALA A 221 -8.68 -11.03 -36.37
CA ALA A 221 -8.84 -9.64 -35.94
C ALA A 221 -7.89 -8.73 -36.73
N ASP A 222 -8.37 -7.58 -37.20
CA ASP A 222 -7.53 -6.63 -37.95
C ASP A 222 -6.61 -5.84 -37.00
N LEU A 223 -7.11 -5.51 -35.81
CA LEU A 223 -6.33 -4.96 -34.70
C LEU A 223 -6.79 -5.55 -33.37
N ILE A 224 -5.83 -5.70 -32.45
CA ILE A 224 -6.04 -5.87 -31.02
C ILE A 224 -5.36 -4.75 -30.25
N ALA A 225 -5.91 -4.39 -29.08
CA ALA A 225 -5.23 -3.49 -28.15
C ALA A 225 -5.47 -3.93 -26.70
N GLY A 226 -4.56 -3.49 -25.84
CA GLY A 226 -4.62 -3.77 -24.41
C GLY A 226 -3.65 -2.92 -23.60
N SER A 227 -3.47 -3.29 -22.33
CA SER A 227 -2.70 -2.51 -21.37
C SER A 227 -1.51 -3.31 -20.85
N LEU A 228 -0.35 -2.66 -20.72
CA LEU A 228 0.84 -3.30 -20.15
C LEU A 228 0.77 -3.39 -18.62
N ILE A 229 -0.03 -2.57 -17.93
CA ILE A 229 -0.25 -2.75 -16.48
C ILE A 229 -1.21 -3.92 -16.14
N LYS A 230 -1.58 -4.73 -17.14
CA LYS A 230 -2.38 -5.95 -17.00
C LYS A 230 -1.51 -7.18 -17.32
N ASN A 231 -2.13 -8.21 -17.91
CA ASN A 231 -1.53 -9.49 -18.22
C ASN A 231 -0.13 -9.38 -18.89
N PRO A 232 0.08 -8.57 -19.94
CA PRO A 232 1.35 -8.58 -20.67
C PRO A 232 2.52 -7.93 -19.94
N GLY A 233 2.29 -7.15 -18.88
CA GLY A 233 3.38 -6.55 -18.12
C GLY A 233 3.82 -7.35 -16.92
N GLY A 234 3.23 -8.53 -16.67
CA GLY A 234 3.71 -9.48 -15.66
C GLY A 234 3.93 -8.85 -14.28
N THR A 235 3.04 -7.93 -13.88
CA THR A 235 3.08 -7.15 -12.62
C THR A 235 4.30 -6.24 -12.41
N ILE A 236 5.14 -6.05 -13.44
CA ILE A 236 6.39 -5.26 -13.36
C ILE A 236 6.37 -4.06 -14.30
N ALA A 237 5.64 -4.13 -15.43
CA ALA A 237 5.52 -2.99 -16.32
C ALA A 237 4.93 -1.79 -15.57
N PRO A 238 5.64 -0.65 -15.50
CA PRO A 238 5.22 0.49 -14.68
C PRO A 238 4.04 1.26 -15.30
N CYS A 239 3.92 1.21 -16.63
CA CYS A 239 2.89 1.86 -17.41
C CYS A 239 2.86 1.26 -18.82
N GLY A 240 1.97 1.77 -19.67
CA GLY A 240 1.97 1.48 -21.09
C GLY A 240 0.76 0.70 -21.59
N GLY A 241 0.77 0.51 -22.90
CA GLY A 241 -0.25 -0.19 -23.66
C GLY A 241 0.32 -0.70 -24.96
N TYR A 242 -0.50 -1.42 -25.72
CA TYR A 242 -0.10 -1.95 -27.00
C TYR A 242 -1.24 -1.89 -28.01
N VAL A 243 -0.87 -1.82 -29.28
CA VAL A 243 -1.74 -2.12 -30.43
C VAL A 243 -0.99 -3.10 -31.32
N ALA A 244 -1.64 -4.20 -31.73
CA ALA A 244 -1.03 -5.20 -32.60
C ALA A 244 -2.05 -5.68 -33.64
N GLY A 245 -1.61 -6.03 -34.84
CA GLY A 245 -2.48 -6.52 -35.91
C GLY A 245 -1.85 -6.32 -37.27
N LYS A 246 -2.63 -5.84 -38.24
CA LYS A 246 -2.13 -5.56 -39.60
C LYS A 246 -1.18 -4.38 -39.62
N GLU A 247 -0.08 -4.49 -40.37
CA GLU A 247 1.03 -3.52 -40.38
C GLU A 247 0.55 -2.08 -40.62
N HIS A 248 -0.12 -1.85 -41.75
CA HIS A 248 -0.65 -0.53 -42.12
C HIS A 248 -1.68 0.06 -41.12
N LEU A 249 -2.36 -0.78 -40.33
CA LEU A 249 -3.30 -0.31 -39.30
C LEU A 249 -2.59 0.02 -37.99
N VAL A 250 -1.54 -0.72 -37.66
CA VAL A 250 -0.64 -0.41 -36.53
C VAL A 250 0.08 0.90 -36.78
N GLU A 251 0.59 1.15 -37.99
CA GLU A 251 1.17 2.43 -38.39
C GLU A 251 0.18 3.59 -38.24
N ALA A 252 -1.09 3.39 -38.64
CA ALA A 252 -2.13 4.38 -38.47
C ALA A 252 -2.45 4.66 -36.98
N ALA A 253 -2.42 3.62 -36.14
CA ALA A 253 -2.56 3.78 -34.68
C ALA A 253 -1.37 4.50 -34.06
N ALA A 254 -0.15 4.24 -34.52
CA ALA A 254 1.06 4.94 -34.11
C ALA A 254 1.00 6.42 -34.49
N ALA A 255 0.58 6.74 -35.71
CA ALA A 255 0.38 8.12 -36.16
C ALA A 255 -0.69 8.85 -35.34
N ARG A 256 -1.66 8.14 -34.78
CA ARG A 256 -2.66 8.71 -33.87
C ARG A 256 -2.14 8.91 -32.45
N LEU A 257 -1.28 8.02 -31.96
CA LEU A 257 -0.56 8.20 -30.69
C LEU A 257 0.37 9.41 -30.74
N SER A 258 1.06 9.61 -31.87
CA SER A 258 1.99 10.71 -32.09
C SER A 258 1.41 11.77 -33.04
N ALA A 259 1.91 11.82 -34.27
CA ALA A 259 1.40 12.63 -35.36
C ALA A 259 1.65 11.93 -36.72
N PRO A 260 0.81 12.20 -37.74
CA PRO A 260 1.06 11.74 -39.11
C PRO A 260 2.45 12.14 -39.60
N GLY A 261 3.18 11.18 -40.18
CA GLY A 261 4.55 11.38 -40.68
C GLY A 261 5.66 11.05 -39.68
N LEU A 262 5.35 10.93 -38.38
CA LEU A 262 6.30 10.42 -37.37
C LEU A 262 6.20 8.89 -37.23
N GLY A 263 4.97 8.36 -37.23
CA GLY A 263 4.75 6.90 -37.20
C GLY A 263 5.32 6.22 -35.96
N VAL A 264 5.92 5.03 -36.15
CA VAL A 264 6.43 4.14 -35.09
C VAL A 264 7.86 4.47 -34.64
N GLU A 265 8.59 5.28 -35.41
CA GLU A 265 10.05 5.50 -35.26
C GLU A 265 10.42 6.39 -34.06
N PHE A 266 9.50 7.24 -33.59
CA PHE A 266 9.78 8.23 -32.55
C PHE A 266 9.10 7.88 -31.22
N GLY A 267 9.75 8.24 -30.11
CA GLY A 267 9.20 8.08 -28.76
C GLY A 267 10.20 7.45 -27.80
N SER A 268 10.97 8.30 -27.12
CA SER A 268 12.02 7.86 -26.19
C SER A 268 11.46 7.02 -25.05
N THR A 269 12.18 5.93 -24.73
CA THR A 269 11.86 5.08 -23.59
C THR A 269 13.10 4.88 -22.72
N PRO A 270 13.09 5.32 -21.45
CA PRO A 270 14.23 5.13 -20.56
C PRO A 270 14.60 3.65 -20.40
N GLY A 271 15.89 3.34 -20.29
CA GLY A 271 16.37 1.95 -20.29
C GLY A 271 15.81 1.09 -19.15
N HIS A 272 15.59 1.68 -17.97
CA HIS A 272 14.96 0.98 -16.85
C HIS A 272 13.49 0.61 -17.14
N VAL A 273 12.78 1.43 -17.92
CA VAL A 273 11.40 1.12 -18.39
C VAL A 273 11.47 0.03 -19.46
N MET A 274 12.34 0.15 -20.46
CA MET A 274 12.52 -0.89 -21.49
C MET A 274 12.78 -2.26 -20.87
N ARG A 275 13.70 -2.33 -19.90
CA ARG A 275 13.99 -3.56 -19.16
C ARG A 275 12.75 -4.11 -18.44
N ALA A 276 11.98 -3.24 -17.77
CA ALA A 276 10.75 -3.64 -17.08
C ALA A 276 9.68 -4.16 -18.05
N LEU A 277 9.57 -3.59 -19.25
CA LEU A 277 8.64 -4.06 -20.28
C LEU A 277 9.02 -5.45 -20.79
N PHE A 278 10.29 -5.68 -21.14
CA PHE A 278 10.76 -7.01 -21.55
C PHE A 278 10.61 -8.06 -20.44
N GLN A 279 10.99 -7.71 -19.20
CA GLN A 279 10.87 -8.59 -18.06
C GLN A 279 9.40 -8.90 -17.75
N GLY A 280 8.53 -7.89 -17.82
CA GLY A 280 7.09 -8.03 -17.66
C GLY A 280 6.49 -8.97 -18.70
N LEU A 281 6.85 -8.79 -19.97
CA LEU A 281 6.40 -9.65 -21.06
C LEU A 281 6.85 -11.10 -20.89
N PHE A 282 8.10 -11.32 -20.47
CA PHE A 282 8.63 -12.64 -20.17
C PHE A 282 7.89 -13.34 -19.02
N LEU A 283 7.57 -12.60 -17.94
CA LEU A 283 6.86 -13.14 -16.77
C LEU A 283 5.34 -13.22 -16.94
N GLY A 284 4.78 -12.48 -17.90
CA GLY A 284 3.34 -12.34 -18.16
C GLY A 284 2.59 -13.67 -18.13
N PRO A 285 2.97 -14.68 -18.94
CA PRO A 285 2.29 -15.97 -18.98
C PRO A 285 2.25 -16.69 -17.62
N GLN A 286 3.34 -16.63 -16.84
CA GLN A 286 3.39 -17.21 -15.51
C GLN A 286 2.42 -16.50 -14.56
N MET A 287 2.45 -15.15 -14.55
CA MET A 287 1.58 -14.35 -13.68
C MET A 287 0.10 -14.54 -14.03
N VAL A 288 -0.23 -14.61 -15.32
CA VAL A 288 -1.59 -14.93 -15.79
C VAL A 288 -2.02 -16.32 -15.33
N GLY A 289 -1.14 -17.32 -15.45
CA GLY A 289 -1.40 -18.67 -14.97
C GLY A 289 -1.71 -18.72 -13.46
N GLU A 290 -0.98 -17.96 -12.64
CA GLU A 290 -1.26 -17.83 -11.21
C GLU A 290 -2.59 -17.10 -10.94
N ALA A 291 -2.90 -16.03 -11.69
CA ALA A 291 -4.18 -15.33 -11.59
C ALA A 291 -5.37 -16.25 -11.92
N VAL A 292 -5.29 -17.02 -13.01
CA VAL A 292 -6.30 -18.01 -13.41
C VAL A 292 -6.53 -19.05 -12.31
N LYS A 293 -5.46 -19.60 -11.73
CA LYS A 293 -5.55 -20.56 -10.61
C LYS A 293 -6.24 -19.93 -9.40
N GLY A 294 -5.86 -18.69 -9.06
CA GLY A 294 -6.52 -17.91 -8.00
C GLY A 294 -8.02 -17.76 -8.26
N GLY A 295 -8.41 -17.47 -9.49
CA GLY A 295 -9.81 -17.29 -9.89
C GLY A 295 -10.62 -18.56 -9.77
N LEU A 296 -10.04 -19.69 -10.21
CA LEU A 296 -10.64 -21.01 -10.06
C LEU A 296 -10.82 -21.39 -8.58
N LEU A 297 -9.81 -21.14 -7.74
CA LEU A 297 -9.89 -21.39 -6.30
C LEU A 297 -10.98 -20.55 -5.64
N ILE A 298 -11.02 -19.25 -5.95
CA ILE A 298 -12.04 -18.33 -5.47
C ILE A 298 -13.42 -18.80 -5.91
N ALA A 299 -13.60 -19.17 -7.18
CA ALA A 299 -14.87 -19.69 -7.66
C ALA A 299 -15.30 -20.93 -6.87
N GLU A 300 -14.41 -21.91 -6.68
CA GLU A 300 -14.70 -23.16 -5.96
C GLU A 300 -15.11 -22.87 -4.51
N VAL A 301 -14.34 -22.04 -3.79
CA VAL A 301 -14.61 -21.69 -2.39
C VAL A 301 -15.92 -20.93 -2.26
N MET A 302 -16.15 -19.92 -3.09
CA MET A 302 -17.36 -19.09 -3.02
C MET A 302 -18.60 -19.89 -3.41
N SER A 303 -18.50 -20.71 -4.46
CA SER A 303 -19.60 -21.59 -4.89
C SER A 303 -19.94 -22.62 -3.81
N ALA A 304 -18.94 -23.24 -3.17
CA ALA A 304 -19.14 -24.17 -2.06
C ALA A 304 -19.80 -23.51 -0.82
N LYS A 305 -19.63 -22.19 -0.66
CA LYS A 305 -20.29 -21.38 0.38
C LYS A 305 -21.68 -20.88 -0.03
N GLY A 306 -22.19 -21.26 -1.20
CA GLY A 306 -23.53 -20.90 -1.68
C GLY A 306 -23.62 -19.58 -2.43
N TYR A 307 -22.48 -18.92 -2.73
CA TYR A 307 -22.49 -17.70 -3.54
C TYR A 307 -22.60 -18.03 -5.03
N LYS A 308 -23.37 -17.21 -5.75
CA LYS A 308 -23.38 -17.25 -7.22
C LYS A 308 -22.08 -16.63 -7.73
N VAL A 309 -21.34 -17.38 -8.54
CA VAL A 309 -20.08 -16.95 -9.16
C VAL A 309 -20.15 -17.05 -10.67
N GLU A 310 -19.40 -16.20 -11.35
CA GLU A 310 -19.23 -16.21 -12.79
C GLU A 310 -17.79 -15.78 -13.13
N PRO A 311 -17.02 -16.57 -13.89
CA PRO A 311 -17.33 -17.93 -14.33
C PRO A 311 -17.43 -18.94 -13.17
N LEU A 312 -18.12 -20.06 -13.42
CA LEU A 312 -18.25 -21.17 -12.49
C LEU A 312 -16.89 -21.87 -12.21
N PRO A 313 -16.79 -22.65 -11.12
CA PRO A 313 -15.59 -23.45 -10.89
C PRO A 313 -15.38 -24.45 -12.03
N ARG A 314 -14.12 -24.68 -12.40
CA ARG A 314 -13.69 -25.68 -13.41
C ARG A 314 -14.22 -25.48 -14.83
N VAL A 315 -14.82 -24.33 -15.13
CA VAL A 315 -15.10 -23.95 -16.53
C VAL A 315 -13.84 -23.36 -17.16
N PRO A 316 -13.65 -23.53 -18.49
CA PRO A 316 -12.56 -22.88 -19.21
C PRO A 316 -12.56 -21.36 -18.99
N ARG A 317 -11.36 -20.78 -18.94
CA ARG A 317 -11.17 -19.34 -18.77
C ARG A 317 -10.74 -18.71 -20.09
N HIS A 318 -11.27 -17.51 -20.35
CA HIS A 318 -10.99 -16.72 -21.56
C HIS A 318 -10.45 -15.33 -21.21
N ASP A 319 -10.42 -15.02 -19.92
CA ASP A 319 -9.73 -13.91 -19.28
C ASP A 319 -9.41 -14.27 -17.81
N ILE A 320 -8.79 -13.35 -17.08
CA ILE A 320 -8.50 -13.50 -15.64
C ILE A 320 -9.65 -13.02 -14.72
N VAL A 321 -10.81 -12.66 -15.26
CA VAL A 321 -11.91 -12.08 -14.47
C VAL A 321 -12.63 -13.18 -13.67
N GLN A 322 -12.89 -12.90 -12.39
CA GLN A 322 -13.69 -13.76 -11.51
C GLN A 322 -14.65 -12.93 -10.67
N SER A 323 -15.94 -13.07 -10.93
CA SER A 323 -17.02 -12.33 -10.26
C SER A 323 -17.76 -13.19 -9.24
N ARG A 324 -18.26 -12.56 -8.18
CA ARG A 324 -19.31 -13.08 -7.28
C ARG A 324 -20.48 -12.11 -7.20
N ALA A 325 -21.69 -12.63 -6.99
CA ALA A 325 -22.85 -11.83 -6.63
C ALA A 325 -23.01 -11.75 -5.10
N LEU A 326 -23.09 -10.53 -4.57
CA LEU A 326 -23.56 -10.25 -3.22
C LEU A 326 -24.94 -9.59 -3.30
N TYR A 327 -25.94 -10.15 -2.62
CA TYR A 327 -27.31 -9.62 -2.61
C TYR A 327 -27.53 -8.76 -1.36
N VAL A 328 -27.49 -7.43 -1.47
CA VAL A 328 -27.63 -6.53 -0.29
C VAL A 328 -29.10 -6.33 0.12
N SER A 329 -30.03 -6.53 -0.80
CA SER A 329 -31.48 -6.70 -0.61
C SER A 329 -32.09 -7.08 -1.97
N HIS A 330 -33.39 -7.36 -2.06
CA HIS A 330 -34.08 -8.01 -3.19
C HIS A 330 -33.84 -7.43 -4.62
N ASN A 331 -33.08 -6.34 -4.81
CA ASN A 331 -32.79 -5.76 -6.13
C ASN A 331 -31.36 -5.17 -6.32
N ILE A 332 -30.37 -5.43 -5.46
CA ILE A 332 -28.99 -4.91 -5.66
C ILE A 332 -28.00 -6.07 -5.75
N LEU A 333 -27.45 -6.24 -6.95
CA LEU A 333 -26.41 -7.23 -7.28
C LEU A 333 -25.05 -6.51 -7.19
N LEU A 334 -24.30 -6.75 -6.11
CA LEU A 334 -22.91 -6.30 -6.03
C LEU A 334 -22.03 -7.33 -6.74
N ASN A 335 -21.47 -6.96 -7.90
CA ASN A 335 -20.40 -7.71 -8.55
C ASN A 335 -19.09 -7.37 -7.85
N THR A 336 -18.62 -8.25 -6.97
CA THR A 336 -17.21 -8.17 -6.51
C THR A 336 -16.38 -9.03 -7.44
N ILE A 337 -15.46 -8.42 -8.17
CA ILE A 337 -14.48 -9.14 -8.98
C ILE A 337 -13.21 -9.30 -8.16
N PHE A 338 -12.75 -10.53 -7.95
CA PHE A 338 -11.63 -10.83 -7.05
C PHE A 338 -10.25 -10.63 -7.69
N LEU A 339 -10.16 -10.53 -9.01
CA LEU A 339 -8.89 -10.52 -9.74
C LEU A 339 -8.67 -9.31 -10.65
N THR A 340 -9.71 -8.52 -10.89
CA THR A 340 -9.60 -7.24 -11.60
C THR A 340 -10.37 -6.21 -10.81
N ALA A 341 -9.72 -5.10 -10.46
CA ALA A 341 -10.28 -4.03 -9.63
C ALA A 341 -11.54 -3.41 -10.27
N ALA A 342 -12.69 -4.05 -10.05
CA ALA A 342 -14.02 -3.54 -10.32
C ALA A 342 -14.56 -2.83 -9.08
N LYS A 343 -14.62 -1.52 -9.18
CA LYS A 343 -14.98 -0.60 -8.10
C LYS A 343 -16.50 -0.40 -8.05
N ILE A 344 -17.25 -1.31 -7.43
CA ILE A 344 -18.68 -1.09 -7.13
C ILE A 344 -18.85 -0.78 -5.65
N GLY A 345 -19.02 0.49 -5.31
CA GLY A 345 -19.26 0.93 -3.94
C GLY A 345 -20.67 1.47 -3.72
N VAL A 346 -20.96 1.81 -2.48
CA VAL A 346 -22.14 2.57 -2.06
C VAL A 346 -21.76 4.01 -1.77
N ASP A 347 -22.69 4.96 -1.88
CA ASP A 347 -22.44 6.30 -1.33
C ASP A 347 -22.05 6.21 0.17
N PRO A 348 -21.22 7.12 0.72
CA PRO A 348 -20.90 7.17 2.15
C PRO A 348 -22.09 6.93 3.07
N SER A 349 -23.25 7.49 2.73
CA SER A 349 -24.50 7.30 3.49
C SER A 349 -24.99 5.85 3.57
N GLY A 350 -24.68 5.02 2.56
CA GLY A 350 -25.04 3.61 2.51
C GLY A 350 -24.00 2.65 3.12
N CYS A 351 -22.84 3.17 3.57
CA CYS A 351 -21.72 2.36 4.05
C CYS A 351 -22.10 1.49 5.27
N VAL A 352 -22.80 2.09 6.24
CA VAL A 352 -23.23 1.41 7.46
C VAL A 352 -24.19 0.26 7.17
N GLU A 353 -25.18 0.47 6.29
CA GLU A 353 -26.13 -0.59 5.94
C GLU A 353 -25.43 -1.76 5.22
N LEU A 354 -24.49 -1.45 4.32
CA LEU A 354 -23.71 -2.48 3.62
C LEU A 354 -22.85 -3.28 4.61
N ALA A 355 -22.19 -2.61 5.55
CA ALA A 355 -21.37 -3.25 6.58
C ALA A 355 -22.19 -4.13 7.53
N LYS A 356 -23.38 -3.67 7.95
CA LYS A 356 -24.35 -4.47 8.71
C LYS A 356 -24.80 -5.70 7.92
N HIS A 357 -25.12 -5.54 6.64
CA HIS A 357 -25.51 -6.64 5.78
C HIS A 357 -24.39 -7.69 5.67
N VAL A 358 -23.14 -7.26 5.45
CA VAL A 358 -21.99 -8.18 5.40
C VAL A 358 -21.81 -8.91 6.72
N ARG A 359 -21.88 -8.22 7.87
CA ARG A 359 -21.70 -8.88 9.18
C ARG A 359 -22.84 -9.84 9.54
N LEU A 360 -24.10 -9.45 9.27
CA LEU A 360 -25.28 -10.18 9.75
C LEU A 360 -25.72 -11.29 8.79
N ASN A 361 -25.67 -11.05 7.48
CA ASN A 361 -26.21 -11.98 6.48
C ASN A 361 -25.14 -12.87 5.85
N ASN A 362 -23.86 -12.64 6.14
CA ASN A 362 -22.75 -13.40 5.56
C ASN A 362 -21.82 -13.94 6.67
N PRO A 363 -22.21 -15.00 7.39
CA PRO A 363 -21.45 -15.51 8.54
C PRO A 363 -20.06 -16.05 8.19
N ASN A 364 -19.78 -16.25 6.90
CA ASN A 364 -18.49 -16.72 6.40
C ASN A 364 -17.56 -15.57 5.95
N LEU A 365 -18.00 -14.31 6.02
CA LEU A 365 -17.19 -13.15 5.65
C LEU A 365 -16.79 -12.36 6.90
N VAL A 366 -15.50 -12.02 6.96
CA VAL A 366 -14.99 -11.06 7.96
C VAL A 366 -14.83 -9.72 7.26
N LEU A 367 -15.55 -8.72 7.76
CA LEU A 367 -15.35 -7.33 7.35
C LEU A 367 -13.96 -6.89 7.82
N SER A 368 -13.06 -6.65 6.87
CA SER A 368 -11.65 -6.33 7.12
C SER A 368 -11.35 -4.84 6.97
N GLY A 369 -12.07 -4.15 6.08
CA GLY A 369 -11.88 -2.72 5.90
C GLY A 369 -12.82 -2.07 4.88
N LEU A 370 -12.72 -0.75 4.80
CA LEU A 370 -13.43 0.11 3.86
C LEU A 370 -12.47 0.64 2.82
N MET A 371 -12.89 0.67 1.56
CA MET A 371 -12.10 1.17 0.46
C MET A 371 -12.82 2.32 -0.25
N ILE A 372 -12.11 3.39 -0.58
CA ILE A 372 -12.65 4.44 -1.44
C ILE A 372 -12.34 4.18 -2.92
N ILE A 373 -13.35 4.43 -3.75
CA ILE A 373 -13.25 4.41 -5.20
C ILE A 373 -12.95 5.84 -5.63
N GLY A 374 -11.70 6.10 -6.03
CA GLY A 374 -11.21 7.44 -6.35
C GLY A 374 -12.09 8.20 -7.36
N MET A 375 -12.29 9.50 -7.13
CA MET A 375 -12.81 10.41 -8.14
C MET A 375 -11.71 10.79 -9.15
N LEU A 376 -12.09 11.12 -10.39
CA LEU A 376 -11.18 11.69 -11.40
C LEU A 376 -10.57 13.05 -10.98
N ASP A 377 -11.16 13.74 -10.00
CA ASP A 377 -10.70 15.04 -9.51
C ASP A 377 -9.76 14.90 -8.30
N TYR A 378 -8.46 14.86 -8.58
CA TYR A 378 -7.36 14.75 -7.61
C TYR A 378 -7.29 15.93 -6.61
N SER A 379 -7.98 17.06 -6.86
CA SER A 379 -8.04 18.18 -5.90
C SER A 379 -8.87 17.86 -4.64
N SER A 380 -9.62 16.75 -4.66
CA SER A 380 -10.54 16.34 -3.60
C SER A 380 -10.01 15.21 -2.70
N THR A 381 -8.80 14.69 -2.95
CA THR A 381 -8.20 13.55 -2.23
C THR A 381 -8.23 13.67 -0.69
N PRO A 382 -7.87 14.83 -0.08
CA PRO A 382 -7.96 14.99 1.38
C PRO A 382 -9.40 14.95 1.92
N LYS A 383 -10.38 15.45 1.14
CA LYS A 383 -11.81 15.41 1.51
C LYS A 383 -12.38 14.00 1.40
N ASN A 384 -11.94 13.26 0.39
CA ASN A 384 -12.33 11.87 0.14
C ASN A 384 -11.82 10.93 1.24
N PHE A 385 -10.58 11.09 1.69
CA PHE A 385 -10.03 10.31 2.80
C PHE A 385 -10.73 10.64 4.12
N LYS A 386 -11.02 11.92 4.39
CA LYS A 386 -11.82 12.31 5.56
C LYS A 386 -13.21 11.70 5.55
N ALA A 387 -13.86 11.65 4.39
CA ALA A 387 -15.15 10.97 4.24
C ALA A 387 -15.04 9.46 4.53
N LEU A 388 -13.98 8.80 4.05
CA LEU A 388 -13.72 7.38 4.31
C LEU A 388 -13.45 7.11 5.81
N ALA A 389 -12.67 7.95 6.47
CA ALA A 389 -12.42 7.87 7.92
C ALA A 389 -13.71 8.05 8.74
N ASN A 390 -14.54 9.04 8.40
CA ASN A 390 -15.85 9.21 9.03
C ASN A 390 -16.73 7.95 8.85
N CYS A 391 -16.71 7.35 7.66
CA CYS A 391 -17.45 6.11 7.43
C CYS A 391 -16.92 4.94 8.26
N ARG A 392 -15.61 4.88 8.53
CA ARG A 392 -15.03 3.89 9.46
C ARG A 392 -15.55 4.11 10.87
N GLU A 393 -15.54 5.34 11.36
CA GLU A 393 -16.08 5.68 12.68
C GLU A 393 -17.56 5.27 12.79
N ASP A 394 -18.37 5.62 11.81
CA ASP A 394 -19.81 5.30 11.77
C ASP A 394 -20.05 3.78 11.75
N VAL A 395 -19.30 3.04 10.91
CA VAL A 395 -19.40 1.57 10.83
C VAL A 395 -18.92 0.92 12.13
N CYS A 396 -17.80 1.35 12.70
CA CYS A 396 -17.25 0.82 13.94
C CYS A 396 -18.19 1.04 15.11
N LYS A 397 -18.77 2.25 15.21
CA LYS A 397 -19.76 2.59 16.23
C LYS A 397 -21.03 1.74 16.12
N GLU A 398 -21.56 1.57 14.91
CA GLU A 398 -22.80 0.84 14.68
C GLU A 398 -22.64 -0.69 14.77
N LEU A 399 -21.44 -1.21 14.48
CA LEU A 399 -21.14 -2.64 14.60
C LEU A 399 -20.48 -3.02 15.94
N GLY A 400 -20.13 -2.04 16.78
CA GLY A 400 -19.45 -2.27 18.06
C GLY A 400 -18.05 -2.86 17.92
N ILE A 401 -17.32 -2.53 16.85
CA ILE A 401 -15.94 -3.01 16.62
C ILE A 401 -14.92 -1.88 16.83
N PRO A 402 -13.73 -2.15 17.41
CA PRO A 402 -12.66 -1.16 17.48
C PRO A 402 -12.23 -0.66 16.10
N GLU A 403 -11.91 0.62 15.96
CA GLU A 403 -11.46 1.20 14.69
C GLU A 403 -10.19 0.54 14.14
N GLU A 404 -9.32 0.04 15.03
CA GLU A 404 -8.09 -0.68 14.71
C GLU A 404 -8.35 -1.98 13.93
N GLN A 405 -9.56 -2.55 14.01
CA GLN A 405 -9.93 -3.78 13.30
C GLN A 405 -10.51 -3.53 11.91
N LEU A 406 -10.77 -2.26 11.55
CA LEU A 406 -11.37 -1.89 10.27
C LEU A 406 -10.37 -1.05 9.46
N GLU A 407 -9.66 -1.70 8.54
CA GLU A 407 -8.64 -1.05 7.72
C GLU A 407 -9.25 -0.08 6.72
N LEU A 408 -8.48 0.93 6.30
CA LEU A 408 -8.85 1.84 5.23
C LEU A 408 -7.97 1.60 4.01
N PHE A 409 -8.59 1.39 2.87
CA PHE A 409 -7.93 1.19 1.60
C PHE A 409 -8.25 2.34 0.64
N VAL A 410 -7.28 2.72 -0.18
CA VAL A 410 -7.44 3.73 -1.23
C VAL A 410 -7.00 3.11 -2.54
N ASP A 411 -7.77 3.33 -3.61
CA ASP A 411 -7.40 2.77 -4.89
C ASP A 411 -6.19 3.46 -5.54
N MET A 412 -5.40 2.63 -6.24
CA MET A 412 -4.13 2.88 -6.92
C MET A 412 -4.23 3.92 -8.07
N SER A 413 -4.45 5.19 -7.76
CA SER A 413 -4.25 6.30 -8.71
C SER A 413 -3.26 7.31 -8.15
N SER A 414 -2.00 7.20 -8.60
CA SER A 414 -0.86 8.15 -8.61
C SER A 414 -0.50 9.02 -7.40
N ASP A 415 -1.35 9.20 -6.39
CA ASP A 415 -1.07 9.96 -5.17
C ASP A 415 -0.72 9.03 -4.00
N PHE A 416 0.20 8.10 -4.27
CA PHE A 416 0.74 7.24 -3.22
C PHE A 416 1.35 8.08 -2.09
N GLU A 417 2.12 9.12 -2.40
CA GLU A 417 2.82 9.92 -1.38
C GLU A 417 1.86 10.61 -0.40
N GLN A 418 0.79 11.28 -0.87
CA GLN A 418 -0.22 11.89 0.03
C GLN A 418 -1.10 10.86 0.76
N THR A 419 -1.44 9.75 0.11
CA THR A 419 -2.22 8.65 0.71
C THR A 419 -1.42 7.97 1.82
N ILE A 420 -0.10 7.93 1.66
CA ILE A 420 0.84 7.32 2.59
C ILE A 420 1.18 8.27 3.74
N GLU A 421 1.33 9.57 3.47
CA GLU A 421 1.54 10.61 4.49
C GLU A 421 0.37 10.68 5.49
N MET A 422 -0.81 10.18 5.10
CA MET A 422 -2.04 10.23 5.89
C MET A 422 -2.63 8.87 6.30
N GLY A 423 -2.01 7.70 6.01
CA GLY A 423 -2.57 6.43 6.50
C GLY A 423 -2.02 5.05 6.07
N SER A 424 -1.03 4.92 5.16
CA SER A 424 -0.45 3.60 4.78
C SER A 424 1.08 3.57 4.95
N THR A 425 1.51 3.86 6.17
CA THR A 425 2.91 4.04 6.57
C THR A 425 3.73 2.75 6.56
N ASN A 426 3.14 1.57 6.78
CA ASN A 426 3.86 0.28 6.72
C ASN A 426 4.34 -0.05 5.30
N SER A 427 3.47 0.11 4.31
CA SER A 427 3.79 -0.20 2.90
C SER A 427 4.85 0.76 2.35
N LEU A 428 4.89 2.02 2.83
CA LEU A 428 5.93 2.98 2.46
C LEU A 428 7.29 2.65 3.06
N ALA A 429 7.32 2.19 4.31
CA ALA A 429 8.56 1.76 4.93
C ALA A 429 9.18 0.62 4.10
N GLU A 430 8.39 -0.37 3.68
CA GLU A 430 8.85 -1.45 2.80
C GLU A 430 9.30 -0.95 1.41
N LEU A 431 8.58 0.02 0.83
CA LEU A 431 8.95 0.59 -0.47
C LEU A 431 10.26 1.40 -0.41
N TYR A 432 10.48 2.16 0.66
CA TYR A 432 11.76 2.84 0.88
C TYR A 432 12.91 1.87 1.07
N VAL A 433 12.66 0.71 1.69
CA VAL A 433 13.66 -0.37 1.75
C VAL A 433 13.98 -0.90 0.35
N ILE A 434 12.96 -1.16 -0.48
CA ILE A 434 13.15 -1.63 -1.86
C ILE A 434 13.92 -0.60 -2.70
N ASN A 435 13.66 0.68 -2.50
CA ASN A 435 14.30 1.79 -3.22
C ASN A 435 15.67 2.20 -2.63
N GLY A 436 16.16 1.50 -1.59
CA GLY A 436 17.44 1.79 -0.94
C GLY A 436 17.47 3.08 -0.11
N GLN A 437 16.30 3.66 0.21
CA GLN A 437 16.15 4.87 1.02
C GLN A 437 15.97 4.52 2.51
N TYR A 438 17.00 3.89 3.10
CA TYR A 438 16.91 3.28 4.44
C TYR A 438 16.65 4.27 5.58
N GLU A 439 17.15 5.49 5.50
CA GLU A 439 16.92 6.53 6.52
C GLU A 439 15.44 6.93 6.61
N LYS A 440 14.77 7.06 5.46
CA LYS A 440 13.34 7.34 5.40
C LYS A 440 12.51 6.17 5.89
N ALA A 441 12.92 4.94 5.56
CA ALA A 441 12.29 3.73 6.09
C ALA A 441 12.42 3.63 7.62
N LEU A 442 13.59 3.95 8.16
CA LEU A 442 13.85 3.98 9.60
C LEU A 442 12.95 4.99 10.33
N SER A 443 12.81 6.20 9.78
CA SER A 443 11.90 7.22 10.35
C SER A 443 10.47 6.69 10.47
N LEU A 444 9.97 6.02 9.43
CA LEU A 444 8.62 5.44 9.44
C LEU A 444 8.50 4.27 10.42
N TYR A 445 9.45 3.34 10.44
CA TYR A 445 9.42 2.23 11.39
C TYR A 445 9.43 2.71 12.85
N ALA A 446 10.22 3.75 13.15
CA ALA A 446 10.25 4.38 14.46
C ALA A 446 8.94 5.11 14.77
N GLU A 447 8.38 5.89 13.85
CA GLU A 447 7.10 6.58 14.05
C GLU A 447 5.92 5.63 14.28
N LEU A 448 5.94 4.47 13.60
CA LEU A 448 4.92 3.43 13.72
C LEU A 448 5.10 2.51 14.92
N LEU A 449 6.14 2.75 15.72
CA LEU A 449 6.44 1.98 16.92
C LEU A 449 6.54 0.46 16.63
N LYS A 450 7.13 0.12 15.48
CA LYS A 450 7.30 -1.28 15.07
C LYS A 450 8.45 -1.93 15.84
N PRO A 451 8.26 -3.12 16.45
CA PRO A 451 9.32 -3.80 17.17
C PRO A 451 10.52 -4.16 16.28
N GLU A 452 10.28 -4.39 14.98
CA GLU A 452 11.29 -4.77 13.98
C GLU A 452 12.31 -3.64 13.67
N VAL A 453 12.09 -2.43 14.21
CA VAL A 453 12.97 -1.28 14.00
C VAL A 453 14.40 -1.54 14.50
N PHE A 454 14.58 -2.34 15.56
CA PHE A 454 15.90 -2.66 16.10
C PHE A 454 16.68 -3.58 15.16
N GLU A 455 16.05 -4.65 14.68
CA GLU A 455 16.64 -5.53 13.67
C GLU A 455 16.96 -4.77 12.38
N PHE A 456 16.17 -3.75 12.04
CA PHE A 456 16.40 -2.89 10.89
C PHE A 456 17.65 -2.01 11.07
N ILE A 457 17.80 -1.36 12.24
CA ILE A 457 18.98 -0.54 12.57
C ILE A 457 20.25 -1.38 12.47
N GLU A 458 20.25 -2.57 13.07
CA GLU A 458 21.39 -3.49 13.05
C GLU A 458 21.73 -3.97 11.63
N LYS A 459 20.71 -4.39 10.86
CA LYS A 459 20.88 -4.93 9.51
C LYS A 459 21.48 -3.93 8.53
N TYR A 460 21.10 -2.66 8.63
CA TYR A 460 21.55 -1.60 7.71
C TYR A 460 22.60 -0.67 8.33
N ASN A 461 23.07 -0.94 9.55
CA ASN A 461 24.09 -0.16 10.26
C ASN A 461 23.72 1.34 10.37
N MET A 462 22.47 1.62 10.75
CA MET A 462 21.88 2.98 10.77
C MET A 462 22.02 3.68 12.12
N TYR A 463 23.16 3.53 12.80
CA TYR A 463 23.36 4.07 14.15
C TYR A 463 23.47 5.60 14.18
N ASP A 464 23.89 6.27 13.10
CA ASP A 464 23.96 7.75 13.08
C ASP A 464 22.58 8.40 12.86
N ALA A 465 21.59 7.65 12.41
CA ALA A 465 20.28 8.17 12.02
C ALA A 465 19.20 8.08 13.13
N ILE A 466 19.58 7.61 14.33
CA ILE A 466 18.64 7.39 15.45
C ILE A 466 18.60 8.54 16.46
N HIS A 467 19.49 9.53 16.37
CA HIS A 467 19.62 10.58 17.39
C HIS A 467 18.31 11.29 17.71
N ASP A 468 17.49 11.62 16.71
CA ASP A 468 16.20 12.30 16.86
C ASP A 468 15.01 11.34 17.08
N LYS A 469 15.26 10.03 17.13
CA LYS A 469 14.24 8.97 17.20
C LYS A 469 14.26 8.19 18.50
N ILE A 470 15.12 8.56 19.47
CA ILE A 470 15.31 7.82 20.71
C ILE A 470 14.01 7.69 21.52
N VAL A 471 13.19 8.74 21.57
CA VAL A 471 11.89 8.68 22.28
C VAL A 471 10.99 7.60 21.69
N ASN A 472 10.98 7.44 20.37
CA ASN A 472 10.18 6.41 19.71
C ASN A 472 10.71 5.01 20.05
N LEU A 473 12.04 4.81 19.98
CA LEU A 473 12.67 3.54 20.33
C LEU A 473 12.43 3.16 21.81
N MET A 474 12.49 4.14 22.72
CA MET A 474 12.18 3.96 24.14
C MET A 474 10.73 3.52 24.39
N ILE A 475 9.78 4.01 23.59
CA ILE A 475 8.38 3.59 23.65
C ILE A 475 8.22 2.16 23.12
N VAL A 476 8.97 1.78 22.08
CA VAL A 476 8.92 0.43 21.52
C VAL A 476 9.53 -0.59 22.48
N ASP A 477 10.80 -0.40 22.87
CA ASP A 477 11.51 -1.27 23.80
C ASP A 477 12.63 -0.49 24.50
N ASN A 478 12.40 -0.20 25.79
CA ASN A 478 13.38 0.51 26.62
C ASN A 478 14.67 -0.29 26.82
N LYS A 479 14.59 -1.61 27.01
CA LYS A 479 15.77 -2.43 27.35
C LYS A 479 16.69 -2.54 26.14
N ARG A 480 16.13 -2.78 24.95
CA ARG A 480 16.89 -2.79 23.70
C ARG A 480 17.49 -1.43 23.39
N THR A 481 16.76 -0.34 23.63
CA THR A 481 17.28 1.02 23.43
C THR A 481 18.49 1.32 24.33
N VAL A 482 18.43 0.93 25.61
CA VAL A 482 19.56 1.10 26.54
C VAL A 482 20.72 0.15 26.20
N HIS A 483 20.44 -1.05 25.70
CA HIS A 483 21.46 -1.96 25.20
C HIS A 483 22.21 -1.39 23.98
N LEU A 484 21.46 -0.84 23.02
CA LEU A 484 21.98 -0.16 21.82
C LEU A 484 22.93 0.98 22.21
N ARG A 485 22.55 1.79 23.20
CA ARG A 485 23.41 2.84 23.79
C ARG A 485 24.69 2.28 24.41
N THR A 486 24.59 1.15 25.10
CA THR A 486 25.74 0.54 25.78
C THR A 486 26.79 0.07 24.77
N GLN A 487 26.35 -0.43 23.62
CA GLN A 487 27.20 -0.82 22.49
C GLN A 487 27.77 0.39 21.73
N HIS A 488 27.01 1.50 21.66
CA HIS A 488 27.36 2.70 20.90
C HIS A 488 27.38 3.97 21.79
N ARG A 489 28.30 4.00 22.76
CA ARG A 489 28.40 5.06 23.78
C ARG A 489 28.66 6.46 23.21
N ASP A 490 29.30 6.51 22.06
CA ASP A 490 29.74 7.76 21.42
C ASP A 490 28.62 8.41 20.58
N ILE A 491 27.56 7.65 20.31
CA ILE A 491 26.43 8.04 19.48
C ILE A 491 25.26 8.47 20.36
N ILE A 492 24.90 7.71 21.40
CA ILE A 492 23.74 8.03 22.24
C ILE A 492 24.19 8.54 23.61
N LEU A 493 24.21 9.87 23.77
CA LEU A 493 24.61 10.50 25.02
C LEU A 493 23.46 10.55 26.05
N PRO A 494 23.70 10.21 27.33
CA PRO A 494 22.67 10.20 28.37
C PRO A 494 21.88 11.51 28.49
N TYR A 495 22.58 12.66 28.38
CA TYR A 495 21.95 13.97 28.45
C TYR A 495 20.98 14.22 27.29
N GLU A 496 21.34 13.83 26.06
CA GLU A 496 20.47 14.00 24.88
C GLU A 496 19.18 13.19 25.01
N VAL A 497 19.28 11.97 25.55
CA VAL A 497 18.10 11.12 25.78
C VAL A 497 17.15 11.75 26.81
N VAL A 498 17.69 12.23 27.93
CA VAL A 498 16.91 12.89 28.97
C VAL A 498 16.26 14.17 28.44
N GLU A 499 16.99 14.98 27.68
CA GLU A 499 16.48 16.22 27.08
C GLU A 499 15.32 15.94 26.11
N GLN A 500 15.45 14.94 25.24
CA GLN A 500 14.39 14.56 24.30
C GLN A 500 13.14 14.01 25.00
N LEU A 501 13.30 13.23 26.06
CA LEU A 501 12.18 12.70 26.85
C LEU A 501 11.43 13.82 27.59
N LEU A 502 12.13 14.82 28.12
CA LEU A 502 11.51 15.98 28.78
C LEU A 502 10.68 16.83 27.80
N HIS A 503 11.23 17.08 26.61
CA HIS A 503 10.63 17.98 25.62
C HIS A 503 9.66 17.31 24.63
N THR A 504 9.39 16.01 24.74
CA THR A 504 8.50 15.33 23.79
C THR A 504 7.07 15.88 23.83
N SER A 505 6.44 16.06 22.67
CA SER A 505 5.02 16.46 22.56
C SER A 505 4.05 15.26 22.56
N LYS A 506 4.57 14.03 22.58
CA LYS A 506 3.78 12.81 22.54
C LYS A 506 2.98 12.60 23.83
N LYS A 507 1.78 12.02 23.70
CA LYS A 507 0.86 11.70 24.79
C LYS A 507 1.32 10.42 25.51
N CYS A 508 2.45 10.49 26.21
CA CYS A 508 3.01 9.41 27.02
C CYS A 508 3.39 9.93 28.42
N ASP A 509 3.49 9.02 29.40
CA ASP A 509 3.98 9.36 30.73
C ASP A 509 5.51 9.56 30.67
N LYS A 510 5.92 10.81 30.47
CA LYS A 510 7.32 11.20 30.30
C LYS A 510 8.17 10.87 31.52
N ARG A 511 7.61 11.06 32.72
CA ARG A 511 8.29 10.78 33.97
C ARG A 511 8.50 9.28 34.16
N TYR A 512 7.51 8.46 33.80
CA TYR A 512 7.67 7.01 33.82
C TYR A 512 8.70 6.50 32.78
N LEU A 513 8.73 7.06 31.58
CA LEU A 513 9.76 6.69 30.58
C LEU A 513 11.17 7.11 31.00
N LEU A 514 11.32 8.27 31.65
CA LEU A 514 12.57 8.71 32.26
C LEU A 514 13.02 7.73 33.35
N HIS A 515 12.09 7.27 34.20
CA HIS A 515 12.37 6.27 35.23
C HIS A 515 12.92 4.98 34.61
N LEU A 516 12.23 4.43 33.62
CA LEU A 516 12.65 3.19 32.94
C LEU A 516 14.02 3.34 32.28
N TYR A 517 14.28 4.48 31.64
CA TYR A 517 15.56 4.76 31.00
C TYR A 517 16.71 4.82 32.00
N LEU A 518 16.58 5.67 33.03
CA LEU A 518 17.64 5.90 34.01
C LEU A 518 17.86 4.67 34.89
N HIS A 519 16.80 3.96 35.29
CA HIS A 519 16.90 2.68 35.99
C HIS A 519 17.74 1.67 35.18
N ALA A 520 17.36 1.41 33.92
CA ALA A 520 18.09 0.48 33.07
C ALA A 520 19.53 0.94 32.76
N LEU A 521 19.76 2.26 32.65
CA LEU A 521 21.11 2.81 32.48
C LEU A 521 21.99 2.50 33.69
N PHE A 522 21.47 2.68 34.91
CA PHE A 522 22.23 2.49 36.14
C PHE A 522 22.39 1.03 36.55
N GLU A 523 21.52 0.13 36.09
CA GLU A 523 21.76 -1.32 36.22
C GLU A 523 23.00 -1.76 35.42
N ILE A 524 23.29 -1.11 34.30
CA ILE A 524 24.45 -1.42 33.45
C ILE A 524 25.71 -0.71 33.94
N ASP A 525 25.61 0.59 34.19
CA ASP A 525 26.73 1.41 34.66
C ASP A 525 26.19 2.55 35.53
N ILE A 526 26.37 2.40 36.84
CA ILE A 526 25.90 3.38 37.83
C ILE A 526 26.49 4.78 37.64
N HIS A 527 27.62 4.92 36.93
CA HIS A 527 28.26 6.21 36.69
C HIS A 527 27.88 6.83 35.34
N ALA A 528 27.23 6.09 34.43
CA ALA A 528 26.94 6.53 33.06
C ALA A 528 25.91 7.67 32.96
N GLY A 529 25.35 8.14 34.07
CA GLY A 529 24.44 9.29 34.13
C GLY A 529 24.47 9.94 35.51
N LYS A 530 25.67 10.10 36.08
CA LYS A 530 25.88 10.62 37.44
C LYS A 530 25.11 11.93 37.73
N ASP A 531 24.98 12.80 36.73
CA ASP A 531 24.32 14.10 36.86
C ASP A 531 22.79 13.97 36.99
N PHE A 532 22.24 12.78 36.75
CA PHE A 532 20.81 12.47 36.86
C PHE A 532 20.46 11.62 38.10
N HIS A 533 21.40 11.41 39.02
CA HIS A 533 21.15 10.62 40.24
C HIS A 533 20.08 11.25 41.13
N ASP A 534 20.07 12.58 41.25
CA ASP A 534 19.02 13.32 41.96
C ASP A 534 17.64 13.09 41.35
N MET A 535 17.55 13.18 40.01
CA MET A 535 16.31 12.95 39.28
C MET A 535 15.83 11.52 39.48
N GLN A 536 16.73 10.54 39.49
CA GLN A 536 16.35 9.14 39.68
C GLN A 536 15.86 8.84 41.10
N VAL A 537 16.36 9.54 42.12
CA VAL A 537 15.81 9.44 43.49
C VAL A 537 14.33 9.87 43.49
N GLU A 538 14.01 10.99 42.85
CA GLU A 538 12.62 11.48 42.69
C GLU A 538 11.74 10.53 41.86
N LEU A 539 12.33 9.81 40.88
CA LEU A 539 11.58 8.87 40.04
C LEU A 539 11.34 7.51 40.71
N TYR A 540 12.31 6.98 41.47
CA TYR A 540 12.09 5.79 42.28
C TYR A 540 11.01 6.02 43.32
N ALA A 541 11.03 7.22 43.92
CA ALA A 541 10.00 7.71 44.81
C ALA A 541 8.59 7.60 44.20
N ASP A 542 8.40 8.13 43.00
CA ASP A 542 7.11 8.18 42.31
C ASP A 542 6.64 6.81 41.77
N TYR A 543 7.56 5.98 41.26
CA TYR A 543 7.20 4.80 40.45
C TYR A 543 7.66 3.45 41.01
N GLU A 544 8.73 3.39 41.80
CA GLU A 544 9.33 2.12 42.22
C GLU A 544 10.12 2.24 43.54
N THR A 545 9.40 2.54 44.63
CA THR A 545 9.95 2.86 45.95
C THR A 545 10.90 1.78 46.50
N ARG A 546 10.68 0.52 46.13
CA ARG A 546 11.50 -0.63 46.55
C ARG A 546 12.94 -0.56 46.05
N MET A 547 13.16 0.07 44.90
CA MET A 547 14.48 0.21 44.29
C MET A 547 15.24 1.44 44.79
N LEU A 548 14.57 2.32 45.54
CA LEU A 548 15.19 3.51 46.12
C LEU A 548 16.29 3.14 47.11
N LEU A 549 16.01 2.23 48.04
CA LEU A 549 16.99 1.86 49.06
C LEU A 549 18.26 1.22 48.45
N PRO A 550 18.15 0.21 47.55
CA PRO A 550 19.31 -0.29 46.79
C PRO A 550 20.06 0.79 46.00
N PHE A 551 19.34 1.77 45.43
CA PHE A 551 19.96 2.85 44.66
C PHE A 551 20.75 3.81 45.54
N LEU A 552 20.19 4.24 46.68
CA LEU A 552 20.89 5.08 47.66
C LEU A 552 22.15 4.37 48.17
N LEU A 553 22.08 3.06 48.43
CA LEU A 553 23.21 2.22 48.86
C LEU A 553 24.37 2.17 47.86
N THR A 554 24.07 2.27 46.56
CA THR A 554 25.06 2.07 45.51
C THR A 554 25.56 3.39 44.93
N SER A 555 24.71 4.42 44.93
CA SER A 555 25.02 5.74 44.37
C SER A 555 25.89 6.60 45.29
N GLN A 556 26.73 7.45 44.69
CA GLN A 556 27.53 8.46 45.42
C GLN A 556 27.32 9.89 44.89
N HIS A 557 26.41 10.09 43.94
CA HIS A 557 26.29 11.36 43.20
C HIS A 557 24.94 12.05 43.42
N TYR A 558 24.13 11.56 44.36
CA TYR A 558 22.88 12.22 44.76
C TYR A 558 23.11 13.25 45.88
N ARG A 559 22.24 14.24 45.97
CA ARG A 559 22.20 15.22 47.04
C ARG A 559 21.41 14.70 48.23
N LEU A 560 22.01 14.79 49.41
CA LEU A 560 21.44 14.26 50.64
C LEU A 560 20.14 14.97 51.07
N ASP A 561 20.01 16.27 50.79
CA ASP A 561 18.83 17.06 51.15
C ASP A 561 17.57 16.54 50.45
N LYS A 562 17.68 16.18 49.17
CA LYS A 562 16.60 15.56 48.38
C LYS A 562 16.22 14.17 48.87
N ALA A 563 17.21 13.35 49.23
CA ALA A 563 16.97 12.04 49.82
C ALA A 563 16.25 12.13 51.19
N VAL A 564 16.62 13.12 52.02
CA VAL A 564 15.99 13.39 53.32
C VAL A 564 14.54 13.86 53.18
N GLU A 565 14.27 14.80 52.28
CA GLU A 565 12.91 15.29 51.97
C GLU A 565 11.99 14.11 51.62
N PHE A 566 12.44 13.22 50.74
CA PHE A 566 11.64 12.07 50.32
C PHE A 566 11.43 11.01 51.42
N VAL A 567 12.50 10.61 52.14
CA VAL A 567 12.37 9.61 53.22
C VAL A 567 11.44 10.12 54.33
N THR A 568 11.40 11.45 54.54
CA THR A 568 10.41 12.09 55.42
C THR A 568 8.98 11.90 54.92
N GLU A 569 8.72 12.13 53.63
CA GLU A 569 7.37 12.01 53.03
C GLU A 569 6.80 10.58 53.06
N GLN A 570 7.66 9.56 52.99
CA GLN A 570 7.20 8.15 52.96
C GLN A 570 6.79 7.61 54.33
N HIS A 571 7.17 8.28 55.43
CA HIS A 571 6.91 7.80 56.80
C HIS A 571 7.39 6.35 57.07
N ASP A 572 8.54 5.97 56.50
CA ASP A 572 9.10 4.61 56.63
C ASP A 572 10.36 4.63 57.52
N ASP A 573 10.24 4.04 58.71
CA ASP A 573 11.31 3.99 59.72
C ASP A 573 12.51 3.13 59.25
N GLU A 574 12.29 2.09 58.43
CA GLU A 574 13.38 1.23 57.92
C GLU A 574 14.25 1.99 56.90
N LEU A 575 13.63 2.80 56.05
CA LEU A 575 14.30 3.69 55.10
C LEU A 575 15.16 4.75 55.82
N TRP A 576 14.66 5.28 56.94
CA TRP A 576 15.40 6.22 57.79
C TRP A 576 16.62 5.58 58.45
N GLU A 577 16.48 4.40 59.05
CA GLU A 577 17.59 3.71 59.70
C GLU A 577 18.73 3.42 58.72
N GLU A 578 18.41 3.00 57.49
CA GLU A 578 19.42 2.67 56.50
C GLU A 578 20.08 3.91 55.87
N LEU A 579 19.33 5.00 55.66
CA LEU A 579 19.90 6.29 55.25
C LEU A 579 20.90 6.82 56.29
N ILE A 580 20.57 6.68 57.58
CA ILE A 580 21.46 7.05 58.68
C ILE A 580 22.72 6.17 58.66
N ARG A 581 22.59 4.85 58.55
CA ARG A 581 23.75 3.91 58.49
C ARG A 581 24.72 4.25 57.36
N GLN A 582 24.22 4.62 56.19
CA GLN A 582 25.08 5.03 55.07
C GLN A 582 25.79 6.35 55.31
N CYS A 583 25.07 7.36 55.82
CA CYS A 583 25.67 8.64 56.15
C CYS A 583 26.82 8.46 57.16
N LEU A 584 26.65 7.53 58.13
CA LEU A 584 27.68 7.20 59.12
C LEU A 584 28.94 6.55 58.53
N GLN A 585 28.87 5.94 57.33
CA GLN A 585 30.05 5.42 56.64
C GLN A 585 30.90 6.53 55.97
N LYS A 586 30.37 7.76 55.84
CA LYS A 586 31.04 8.89 55.17
C LYS A 586 31.00 10.14 56.05
N PRO A 587 32.12 10.56 56.67
CA PRO A 587 32.14 11.69 57.62
C PRO A 587 31.58 13.02 57.07
N GLU A 588 31.71 13.26 55.77
CA GLU A 588 31.16 14.45 55.10
C GLU A 588 29.63 14.46 55.02
N MET A 589 28.99 13.28 54.92
CA MET A 589 27.53 13.13 54.84
C MET A 589 26.87 13.25 56.21
N VAL A 590 27.52 12.80 57.28
CA VAL A 590 27.01 12.92 58.67
C VAL A 590 26.71 14.38 59.02
N GLY A 591 27.60 15.30 58.65
CA GLY A 591 27.39 16.72 58.88
C GLY A 591 26.17 17.26 58.13
N ASN A 592 25.98 16.85 56.87
CA ASN A 592 24.82 17.29 56.08
C ASN A 592 23.52 16.68 56.62
N LEU A 593 23.56 15.42 57.08
CA LEU A 593 22.40 14.76 57.69
C LEU A 593 21.90 15.55 58.90
N LEU A 594 22.80 15.90 59.82
CA LEU A 594 22.47 16.66 61.04
C LEU A 594 21.83 18.02 60.75
N GLU A 595 22.18 18.68 59.63
CA GLU A 595 21.60 19.97 59.24
C GLU A 595 20.20 19.85 58.63
N HIS A 596 19.89 18.72 57.98
CA HIS A 596 18.64 18.53 57.23
C HIS A 596 17.58 17.73 58.00
N THR A 597 17.89 17.17 59.17
CA THR A 597 16.96 16.38 59.99
C THR A 597 16.20 17.19 61.05
N VAL A 598 16.43 18.50 61.14
CA VAL A 598 15.70 19.40 62.06
C VAL A 598 14.21 19.36 61.72
N GLY A 599 13.37 18.93 62.69
CA GLY A 599 11.92 18.80 62.53
C GLY A 599 11.40 17.38 62.23
N ASN A 600 12.22 16.48 61.68
CA ASN A 600 11.79 15.16 61.21
C ASN A 600 12.33 13.97 62.02
N LEU A 601 13.47 14.13 62.70
CA LEU A 601 14.13 13.11 63.52
C LEU A 601 14.77 13.74 64.76
N ASP A 602 14.85 12.99 65.86
CA ASP A 602 15.55 13.43 67.06
C ASP A 602 17.07 13.54 66.78
N PRO A 603 17.68 14.73 66.83
CA PRO A 603 19.12 14.89 66.61
C PRO A 603 19.95 14.09 67.63
N LEU A 604 19.44 13.82 68.83
CA LEU A 604 20.12 13.01 69.84
C LEU A 604 20.24 11.55 69.42
N TYR A 605 19.24 11.02 68.70
CA TYR A 605 19.28 9.67 68.16
C TYR A 605 20.41 9.52 67.14
N ILE A 606 20.54 10.47 66.20
CA ILE A 606 21.60 10.46 65.19
C ILE A 606 22.98 10.57 65.85
N VAL A 607 23.14 11.48 66.82
CA VAL A 607 24.40 11.64 67.56
C VAL A 607 24.78 10.37 68.32
N SER A 608 23.81 9.63 68.88
CA SER A 608 24.06 8.37 69.60
C SER A 608 24.59 7.24 68.71
N LEU A 609 24.38 7.34 67.39
CA LEU A 609 24.83 6.35 66.41
C LEU A 609 26.19 6.69 65.77
N VAL A 610 26.73 7.89 66.03
CA VAL A 610 28.05 8.30 65.52
C VAL A 610 29.17 7.54 66.27
N PRO A 611 30.06 6.82 65.56
CA PRO A 611 31.18 6.13 66.20
C PRO A 611 32.16 7.09 66.90
N ASP A 612 32.61 6.71 68.10
CA ASP A 612 33.63 7.44 68.85
C ASP A 612 34.91 7.60 68.01
N GLY A 613 35.39 8.84 67.85
CA GLY A 613 36.60 9.17 67.10
C GLY A 613 36.38 9.51 65.61
N LEU A 614 35.14 9.55 65.12
CA LEU A 614 34.84 10.02 63.76
C LEU A 614 35.04 11.54 63.63
N GLU A 615 35.97 11.98 62.78
CA GLU A 615 36.16 13.42 62.49
C GLU A 615 35.08 13.93 61.53
N ILE A 616 34.14 14.73 62.04
CA ILE A 616 33.08 15.36 61.23
C ILE A 616 33.50 16.78 60.82
N PRO A 617 33.66 17.07 59.52
CA PRO A 617 34.04 18.39 59.05
C PRO A 617 33.02 19.48 59.43
N ARG A 618 33.52 20.59 59.98
CA ARG A 618 32.74 21.78 60.36
C ARG A 618 31.65 21.55 61.42
N LEU A 619 31.73 20.47 62.20
CA LEU A 619 30.71 20.09 63.20
C LEU A 619 30.25 21.25 64.10
N GLN A 620 31.18 22.10 64.56
CA GLN A 620 30.86 23.27 65.39
C GLN A 620 29.89 24.24 64.69
N ASP A 621 30.17 24.62 63.45
CA ASP A 621 29.31 25.52 62.65
C ASP A 621 27.91 24.91 62.48
N ARG A 622 27.86 23.60 62.22
CA ARG A 622 26.63 22.85 61.95
C ARG A 622 25.76 22.73 63.20
N LEU A 623 26.35 22.45 64.36
CA LEU A 623 25.64 22.43 65.65
C LEU A 623 25.07 23.80 66.03
N VAL A 624 25.80 24.89 65.77
CA VAL A 624 25.29 26.25 65.99
C VAL A 624 24.06 26.54 65.14
N LYS A 625 24.06 26.11 63.86
CA LYS A 625 22.90 26.23 62.97
C LYS A 625 21.70 25.43 63.50
N ILE A 626 21.88 24.15 63.85
CA ILE A 626 20.80 23.30 64.41
C ILE A 626 20.18 23.94 65.66
N VAL A 627 21.00 24.41 66.60
CA VAL A 627 20.51 25.08 67.83
C VAL A 627 19.77 26.39 67.51
N THR A 628 20.18 27.10 66.46
CA THR A 628 19.52 28.32 66.00
C THR A 628 18.18 28.00 65.36
N ASP A 629 18.14 27.05 64.43
CA ASP A 629 16.93 26.63 63.70
C ASP A 629 15.88 26.08 64.67
N TYR A 630 16.27 25.24 65.64
CA TYR A 630 15.38 24.69 66.67
C TYR A 630 14.74 25.77 67.56
N ARG A 631 15.48 26.85 67.90
CA ARG A 631 14.95 28.00 68.64
C ARG A 631 13.90 28.76 67.84
N THR A 632 14.05 28.82 66.51
CA THR A 632 13.09 29.46 65.60
C THR A 632 11.80 28.65 65.48
N GLU A 633 11.87 27.31 65.39
CA GLU A 633 10.69 26.43 65.38
C GLU A 633 9.90 26.43 66.70
N THR A 634 10.57 26.58 67.86
CA THR A 634 9.88 26.71 69.16
C THR A 634 9.29 28.10 69.42
N SER A 635 9.57 29.08 68.54
CA SER A 635 9.13 30.48 68.68
C SER A 635 8.01 30.89 67.72
N LEU A 636 7.58 29.99 66.82
CA LEU A 636 6.36 30.06 66.00
C LEU A 636 5.26 29.22 66.66
#